data_AF-A0A2K8YXL6-F1
#
_entry.id   AF-A0A2K8YXL6-F1
#
_cell.length_a   1.000
_cell.length_b   1.000
_cell.length_c   1.000
_cell.angle_alpha   90.00
_cell.angle_beta   90.00
_cell.angle_gamma   90.00
#
_symmetry.space_group_name_H-M   'P 1'
#
loop_
_entity.id
_entity.type
_entity.pdbx_description
1 polymer ?
#
loop_
_entity_poly.entity_id
_entity_poly.type
_entity_poly.pdbx_seq_one_letter_code
_entity_poly.pdbx_strand_id
1 'polypeptide(L)'
;MSSLFFWKEWSRVNRLTYLISAIGFIISLVLFAVAWAQGLGNVVRWDVLSELNELPITFHTFSDGLLDYAVNGKAYAISEQFMAGAMQVRPGVATAFLIGICLAFVLLMSAITRFSRIRYLISMAVLILGLAFFRWEMLEIPGLGSNYLFLLLAFVFGSVSYYFHAFRPDYTVAIRLAAFSALMILVAIGVGALSPVKFPALVLVSYGMPVLLVFSIGFVFFIATEIIAGLVWLTSAGRSEGTSTQVGQRRVLGINNFLFISALYLINLALIWLKNTRSIDWDVLAISPFILYIISVTLGIWGFRRLTQQQDAFSFRDAGAYLYTGLALLTTLTIGYAFATANDPLVEVFEDIIVYTHLAMGLVFVAYVVINFLPIYQQSLPVYRILYKPKRLELSLFRIVGVVGVVVLLASGGLITFRQSVAGYYNGLGDVYTATNEPQSANAFYQLALEQEFQNHKSNYALASLALSQNNQTAAAFFFQQALLKQPNPQDYAGLSQTYLQTNLFFEAVKVLQRGIRAFPKSGELQNNLGFLYARTSVADSAYYYLKSATGLAGREEVPESNLLSFYARNPNVLAADSTLISERKDFSYESYQANALVLQLIDPAKAAKAGKPGWLESESAKQGLSVGRFASLYNYTLAGEEIDTVLTSTLQRLSENPVNQDFTDDLLLARAVAEYKRHNQPAAFSLLSQLAENDQRNGSTYRSITGLLLLEQGLYRLAAETFGANSDTTSIYYRAIAFTKANDPALAQSFWEVAAKNDPAVAALKQVLYQERKPQTDLEKAVYATYKTDDFNRGAYWETIQEPSLKTVAGVALINDYLDQLQWRNAQLVLSGLPDSKKVSSVAASLRNVAAIRLSAFRRSVGSAETMAKELILPQYQAERDYWLGQTYERTRRTAQAQKAYRQALQLAPLNAQIVTSAAQLARQQKQTKSAYDLVLTALPFNEDKADLLKTYIALCLDLSLPDYAESGLTKLQAATTPADYQAFMATYQEKLASIEKSKEKFLQ
;
A
#
# COMPACT_ATOMS: atom_id res chain seq x y z
N MET A 1 42.40 -32.80 -11.84
CA MET A 1 41.67 -31.62 -12.35
C MET A 1 41.59 -31.54 -13.88
N SER A 2 42.53 -32.10 -14.66
CA SER A 2 42.48 -32.09 -16.14
C SER A 2 41.29 -32.85 -16.76
N SER A 3 40.73 -33.86 -16.07
CA SER A 3 39.60 -34.65 -16.58
C SER A 3 38.22 -33.96 -16.47
N LEU A 4 38.07 -32.95 -15.62
CA LEU A 4 36.79 -32.25 -15.41
C LEU A 4 36.51 -31.24 -16.53
N PHE A 5 37.53 -30.50 -16.97
CA PHE A 5 37.46 -29.48 -18.02
C PHE A 5 37.94 -30.02 -19.37
N PHE A 6 37.30 -31.08 -19.85
CA PHE A 6 37.73 -31.79 -21.06
C PHE A 6 37.73 -30.96 -22.35
N TRP A 7 36.98 -29.85 -22.37
CA TRP A 7 36.89 -28.93 -23.49
C TRP A 7 38.07 -27.97 -23.60
N LYS A 8 39.02 -27.98 -22.65
CA LYS A 8 40.25 -27.16 -22.73
C LYS A 8 41.10 -27.52 -23.95
N GLU A 9 41.07 -28.78 -24.36
CA GLU A 9 41.81 -29.34 -25.50
C GLU A 9 41.11 -29.09 -26.85
N TRP A 10 39.95 -28.41 -26.87
CA TRP A 10 39.20 -28.16 -28.10
C TRP A 10 39.69 -26.91 -28.83
N SER A 11 39.41 -26.84 -30.14
CA SER A 11 39.66 -25.62 -30.93
C SER A 11 38.91 -24.43 -30.34
N ARG A 12 39.45 -23.22 -30.49
CA ARG A 12 38.88 -21.99 -29.91
C ARG A 12 37.40 -21.81 -30.25
N VAL A 13 37.03 -22.09 -31.50
CA VAL A 13 35.65 -21.97 -31.98
C VAL A 13 34.72 -22.98 -31.31
N ASN A 14 35.06 -24.28 -31.32
CA ASN A 14 34.24 -25.31 -30.70
C ASN A 14 34.13 -25.15 -29.18
N ARG A 15 35.20 -24.66 -28.54
CA ARG A 15 35.20 -24.34 -27.11
C ARG A 15 34.25 -23.17 -26.81
N LEU A 16 34.28 -22.11 -27.62
CA LEU A 16 33.40 -20.96 -27.44
C LEU A 16 31.93 -21.33 -27.60
N THR A 17 31.58 -22.02 -28.70
CA THR A 17 30.18 -22.41 -28.97
C THR A 17 29.63 -23.36 -27.91
N TYR A 18 30.45 -24.31 -27.43
CA TYR A 18 30.06 -25.18 -26.32
C TYR A 18 29.87 -24.39 -25.02
N LEU A 19 30.78 -23.48 -24.67
CA LEU A 19 30.64 -22.65 -23.46
C LEU A 19 29.40 -21.77 -23.51
N ILE A 20 29.06 -21.18 -24.66
CA ILE A 20 27.82 -20.40 -24.82
C ILE A 20 26.59 -21.29 -24.56
N SER A 21 26.56 -22.50 -25.15
CA SER A 21 25.45 -23.43 -24.92
C SER A 21 25.36 -23.89 -23.45
N ALA A 22 26.51 -24.12 -22.80
CA ALA A 22 26.58 -24.48 -21.39
C ALA A 22 26.13 -23.34 -20.47
N ILE A 23 26.45 -22.09 -20.80
CA ILE A 23 25.95 -20.91 -20.08
C ILE A 23 24.43 -20.83 -20.20
N GLY A 24 23.86 -21.03 -21.40
CA GLY A 24 22.41 -21.07 -21.58
C GLY A 24 21.74 -22.16 -20.72
N PHE A 25 22.35 -23.34 -20.65
CA PHE A 25 21.90 -24.41 -19.76
C PHE A 25 22.00 -24.06 -18.28
N ILE A 26 23.11 -23.45 -17.82
CA ILE A 26 23.24 -23.00 -16.42
C ILE A 26 22.21 -21.93 -16.08
N ILE A 27 21.95 -20.98 -16.98
CA ILE A 27 20.88 -19.99 -16.80
C ILE A 27 19.53 -20.69 -16.64
N SER A 28 19.24 -21.72 -17.45
CA SER A 28 17.99 -22.46 -17.31
C SER A 28 17.86 -23.18 -15.95
N LEU A 29 18.97 -23.70 -15.39
CA LEU A 29 18.97 -24.29 -14.05
C LEU A 29 18.72 -23.24 -12.95
N VAL A 30 19.30 -22.05 -13.09
CA VAL A 30 19.06 -20.94 -12.15
C VAL A 30 17.61 -20.48 -12.22
N LEU A 31 17.06 -20.27 -13.43
CA LEU A 31 15.66 -19.90 -13.62
C LEU A 31 14.72 -20.95 -13.06
N PHE A 32 15.02 -22.23 -13.28
CA PHE A 32 14.29 -23.34 -12.67
C PHE A 32 14.33 -23.28 -11.14
N ALA A 33 15.50 -23.10 -10.53
CA ALA A 33 15.64 -23.01 -9.08
C ALA A 33 14.89 -21.80 -8.48
N VAL A 34 14.90 -20.65 -9.17
CA VAL A 34 14.14 -19.46 -8.77
C VAL A 34 12.63 -19.72 -8.85
N ALA A 35 12.15 -20.28 -9.96
CA ALA A 35 10.74 -20.62 -10.12
C ALA A 35 10.28 -21.65 -9.08
N TRP A 36 11.12 -22.64 -8.77
CA TRP A 36 10.85 -23.63 -7.73
C TRP A 36 10.76 -22.99 -6.34
N ALA A 37 11.69 -22.09 -6.00
CA ALA A 37 11.70 -21.41 -4.70
C ALA A 37 10.49 -20.47 -4.48
N GLN A 38 10.01 -19.81 -5.54
CA GLN A 38 8.86 -18.90 -5.47
C GLN A 38 7.51 -19.63 -5.38
N GLY A 39 7.42 -20.87 -5.86
CA GLY A 39 6.19 -21.67 -5.80
C GLY A 39 4.98 -20.95 -6.41
N LEU A 40 3.88 -20.87 -5.66
CA LEU A 40 2.65 -20.19 -6.10
C LEU A 40 2.84 -18.67 -6.31
N GLY A 41 3.85 -18.06 -5.66
CA GLY A 41 4.20 -16.64 -5.80
C GLY A 41 4.57 -16.22 -7.23
N ASN A 42 4.90 -17.20 -8.09
CA ASN A 42 5.12 -16.95 -9.52
C ASN A 42 3.88 -16.38 -10.21
N VAL A 43 2.67 -16.84 -9.83
CA VAL A 43 1.41 -16.52 -10.52
C VAL A 43 0.38 -15.81 -9.63
N VAL A 44 0.42 -16.01 -8.31
CA VAL A 44 -0.45 -15.32 -7.35
C VAL A 44 0.38 -14.37 -6.50
N ARG A 45 0.07 -13.07 -6.57
CA ARG A 45 0.69 -12.04 -5.75
C ARG A 45 -0.18 -11.70 -4.54
N TRP A 46 0.47 -11.16 -3.50
CA TRP A 46 -0.22 -10.52 -2.40
C TRP A 46 -0.56 -9.09 -2.78
N ASP A 47 -1.85 -8.79 -2.82
CA ASP A 47 -2.38 -7.44 -2.92
C ASP A 47 -2.77 -6.96 -1.51
N VAL A 48 -2.99 -5.65 -1.34
CA VAL A 48 -3.38 -5.06 -0.06
C VAL A 48 -4.69 -4.30 -0.26
N LEU A 49 -5.70 -4.65 0.52
CA LEU A 49 -6.96 -3.92 0.60
C LEU A 49 -6.93 -3.03 1.84
N SER A 50 -7.06 -1.73 1.63
CA SER A 50 -7.10 -0.72 2.69
C SER A 50 -8.54 -0.31 3.00
N GLU A 51 -8.88 -0.24 4.28
CA GLU A 51 -10.15 0.22 4.80
C GLU A 51 -9.97 1.48 5.64
N LEU A 52 -10.82 2.46 5.38
CA LEU A 52 -10.85 3.74 6.05
C LEU A 52 -11.76 3.65 7.28
N ASN A 53 -11.23 3.91 8.47
CA ASN A 53 -11.97 3.93 9.73
C ASN A 53 -12.02 5.35 10.29
N GLU A 54 -13.23 5.85 10.54
CA GLU A 54 -13.46 7.14 11.17
C GLU A 54 -13.21 7.08 12.68
N LEU A 55 -12.45 8.04 13.20
CA LEU A 55 -12.20 8.20 14.63
C LEU A 55 -12.57 9.61 15.08
N PRO A 56 -13.41 9.75 16.13
CA PRO A 56 -13.72 11.04 16.69
C PRO A 56 -12.46 11.62 17.35
N ILE A 57 -12.15 12.87 17.03
CA ILE A 57 -11.00 13.59 17.60
C ILE A 57 -11.36 15.04 17.93
N THR A 58 -10.58 15.64 18.81
CA THR A 58 -10.57 17.09 19.02
C THR A 58 -9.36 17.66 18.28
N PHE A 59 -9.59 18.36 17.15
CA PHE A 59 -8.49 18.88 16.32
C PHE A 59 -8.10 20.32 16.67
N HIS A 60 -8.91 21.03 17.43
CA HIS A 60 -8.63 22.38 17.92
C HIS A 60 -9.26 22.59 19.29
N THR A 61 -8.52 23.23 20.20
CA THR A 61 -8.98 23.58 21.54
C THR A 61 -8.63 25.02 21.85
N PHE A 62 -9.54 25.72 22.52
CA PHE A 62 -9.29 27.06 23.02
C PHE A 62 -10.02 27.28 24.35
N SER A 63 -9.54 28.25 25.12
CA SER A 63 -10.08 28.60 26.44
C SER A 63 -10.20 30.10 26.57
N ASP A 64 -11.31 30.56 27.16
CA ASP A 64 -11.50 31.96 27.56
C ASP A 64 -11.08 32.21 29.03
N GLY A 65 -10.53 31.20 29.70
CA GLY A 65 -10.10 31.24 31.09
C GLY A 65 -11.21 30.94 32.11
N LEU A 66 -12.48 30.91 31.70
CA LEU A 66 -13.61 30.42 32.50
C LEU A 66 -14.11 29.06 32.00
N LEU A 67 -14.16 28.88 30.68
CA LEU A 67 -14.65 27.69 29.99
C LEU A 67 -13.66 27.25 28.92
N ASP A 68 -13.56 25.93 28.75
CA ASP A 68 -12.76 25.29 27.71
C ASP A 68 -13.67 24.79 26.58
N TYR A 69 -13.23 25.01 25.35
CA TYR A 69 -13.97 24.65 24.14
C TYR A 69 -13.15 23.65 23.32
N ALA A 70 -13.83 22.57 22.93
CA ALA A 70 -13.26 21.51 22.11
C ALA A 70 -13.96 21.50 20.75
N VAL A 71 -13.22 21.82 19.69
CA VAL A 71 -13.72 21.70 18.33
C VAL A 71 -13.50 20.25 17.89
N ASN A 72 -14.59 19.51 17.90
CA ASN A 72 -14.60 18.10 17.56
C ASN A 72 -14.74 17.90 16.06
N GLY A 73 -14.09 16.86 15.56
CA GLY A 73 -14.19 16.41 14.18
C GLY A 73 -13.89 14.92 14.10
N LYS A 74 -13.52 14.47 12.91
CA LYS A 74 -13.07 13.10 12.65
C LYS A 74 -11.68 13.10 12.06
N ALA A 75 -10.92 12.04 12.32
CA ALA A 75 -9.67 11.67 11.67
C ALA A 75 -9.80 10.25 11.11
N TYR A 76 -8.92 9.87 10.19
CA TYR A 76 -9.02 8.59 9.49
C TYR A 76 -7.87 7.66 9.82
N ALA A 77 -8.16 6.54 10.46
CA ALA A 77 -7.22 5.45 10.62
C ALA A 77 -7.46 4.37 9.55
N ILE A 78 -6.38 3.85 8.98
CA ILE A 78 -6.42 2.84 7.93
C ILE A 78 -6.13 1.47 8.53
N SER A 79 -6.99 0.51 8.26
CA SER A 79 -6.71 -0.90 8.52
C SER A 79 -6.59 -1.63 7.19
N GLU A 80 -5.66 -2.56 7.06
CA GLU A 80 -5.28 -3.21 5.81
C GLU A 80 -5.26 -4.72 5.94
N GLN A 81 -5.65 -5.41 4.88
CA GLN A 81 -5.54 -6.86 4.82
C GLN A 81 -4.84 -7.30 3.53
N PHE A 82 -4.07 -8.38 3.63
CA PHE A 82 -3.46 -9.02 2.48
C PHE A 82 -4.52 -9.84 1.75
N MET A 83 -4.74 -9.53 0.49
CA MET A 83 -5.58 -10.32 -0.40
C MET A 83 -4.72 -11.16 -1.32
N ALA A 84 -5.12 -12.42 -1.50
CA ALA A 84 -4.54 -13.22 -2.56
C ALA A 84 -5.14 -12.75 -3.89
N GLY A 85 -4.30 -12.24 -4.78
CA GLY A 85 -4.72 -11.76 -6.09
C GLY A 85 -5.27 -12.89 -6.97
N ALA A 86 -5.97 -12.54 -8.05
CA ALA A 86 -6.35 -13.52 -9.06
C ALA A 86 -5.10 -14.20 -9.65
N MET A 87 -5.19 -15.49 -10.00
CA MET A 87 -4.08 -16.19 -10.64
C MET A 87 -3.76 -15.56 -11.99
N GLN A 88 -2.56 -14.98 -12.10
CA GLN A 88 -2.13 -14.23 -13.26
C GLN A 88 -1.48 -15.14 -14.30
N VAL A 89 -2.04 -15.13 -15.51
CA VAL A 89 -1.35 -15.68 -16.68
C VAL A 89 -0.35 -14.64 -17.18
N ARG A 90 0.93 -15.01 -17.30
CA ARG A 90 2.01 -14.13 -17.77
C ARG A 90 2.54 -14.59 -19.14
N PRO A 91 2.00 -14.08 -20.27
CA PRO A 91 2.45 -14.46 -21.61
C PRO A 91 3.95 -14.24 -21.87
N GLY A 92 4.57 -13.28 -21.16
CA GLY A 92 6.01 -13.03 -21.24
C GLY A 92 6.87 -14.23 -20.80
N VAL A 93 6.40 -15.01 -19.81
CA VAL A 93 7.09 -16.24 -19.37
C VAL A 93 7.07 -17.29 -20.47
N ALA A 94 5.92 -17.47 -21.14
CA ALA A 94 5.81 -18.37 -22.28
C ALA A 94 6.69 -17.92 -23.46
N THR A 95 6.82 -16.60 -23.68
CA THR A 95 7.72 -16.05 -24.70
C THR A 95 9.19 -16.37 -24.40
N ALA A 96 9.64 -16.14 -23.16
CA ALA A 96 11.00 -16.48 -22.73
C ALA A 96 11.26 -17.99 -22.82
N PHE A 97 10.28 -18.81 -22.44
CA PHE A 97 10.34 -20.27 -22.55
C PHE A 97 10.46 -20.72 -24.02
N LEU A 98 9.63 -20.17 -24.92
CA LEU A 98 9.68 -20.47 -26.35
C LEU A 98 11.04 -20.11 -26.96
N ILE A 99 11.63 -18.96 -26.60
CA ILE A 99 12.99 -18.59 -27.05
C ILE A 99 13.99 -19.67 -26.61
N GLY A 100 13.90 -20.14 -25.36
CA GLY A 100 14.74 -21.22 -24.86
C GLY A 100 14.53 -22.55 -25.61
N ILE A 101 13.29 -22.91 -25.94
CA ILE A 101 12.96 -24.08 -26.78
C ILE A 101 13.57 -23.92 -28.18
N CYS A 102 13.48 -22.74 -28.79
CA CYS A 102 14.09 -22.46 -30.09
C CYS A 102 15.61 -22.63 -30.06
N LEU A 103 16.28 -22.16 -28.99
CA LEU A 103 17.72 -22.37 -28.79
C LEU A 103 18.06 -23.86 -28.63
N ALA A 104 17.28 -24.60 -27.84
CA ALA A 104 17.43 -26.05 -27.72
C ALA A 104 17.26 -26.75 -29.07
N PHE A 105 16.24 -26.38 -29.85
CA PHE A 105 15.97 -26.93 -31.17
C PHE A 105 17.14 -26.69 -32.14
N VAL A 106 17.73 -25.48 -32.14
CA VAL A 106 18.92 -25.16 -32.95
C VAL A 106 20.12 -26.06 -32.57
N LEU A 107 20.34 -26.30 -31.28
CA LEU A 107 21.40 -27.20 -30.79
C LEU A 107 21.16 -28.64 -31.27
N LEU A 108 19.92 -29.13 -31.19
CA LEU A 108 19.54 -30.47 -31.61
C LEU A 108 19.70 -30.65 -33.13
N MET A 109 19.17 -29.73 -33.93
CA MET A 109 19.29 -29.76 -35.40
C MET A 109 20.76 -29.74 -35.84
N SER A 110 21.57 -28.88 -35.21
CA SER A 110 23.01 -28.79 -35.50
C SER A 110 23.74 -30.09 -35.17
N ALA A 111 23.36 -30.79 -34.09
CA ALA A 111 23.96 -32.06 -33.70
C ALA A 111 23.53 -33.23 -34.60
N ILE A 112 22.24 -33.33 -34.93
CA ILE A 112 21.67 -34.46 -35.69
C ILE A 112 22.25 -34.54 -37.11
N THR A 113 22.52 -33.40 -37.75
CA THR A 113 23.13 -33.36 -39.09
C THR A 113 24.52 -34.02 -39.17
N ARG A 114 25.17 -34.33 -38.05
CA ARG A 114 26.47 -35.04 -37.97
C ARG A 114 26.35 -36.55 -37.75
N PHE A 115 25.14 -37.07 -37.60
CA PHE A 115 24.91 -38.49 -37.39
C PHE A 115 25.15 -39.31 -38.67
N SER A 116 25.35 -40.62 -38.49
CA SER A 116 25.32 -41.58 -39.60
C SER A 116 23.92 -41.63 -40.22
N ARG A 117 23.85 -42.01 -41.50
CA ARG A 117 22.61 -41.97 -42.31
C ARG A 117 21.36 -42.50 -41.58
N ILE A 118 21.44 -43.70 -41.00
CA ILE A 118 20.30 -44.31 -40.30
C ILE A 118 19.87 -43.49 -39.09
N ARG A 119 20.84 -43.08 -38.25
CA ARG A 119 20.56 -42.29 -37.04
C ARG A 119 20.03 -40.90 -37.39
N TYR A 120 20.56 -40.27 -38.44
CA TYR A 120 20.06 -39.01 -38.97
C TYR A 120 18.59 -39.14 -39.39
N LEU A 121 18.25 -40.15 -40.19
CA LEU A 121 16.87 -40.36 -40.66
C LEU A 121 15.90 -40.60 -39.51
N ILE A 122 16.28 -41.44 -38.53
CA ILE A 122 15.44 -41.70 -37.34
C ILE A 122 15.28 -40.42 -36.51
N SER A 123 16.36 -39.70 -36.22
CA SER A 123 16.30 -38.47 -35.43
C SER A 123 15.49 -37.37 -36.12
N MET A 124 15.64 -37.21 -37.43
CA MET A 124 14.83 -36.26 -38.21
C MET A 124 13.37 -36.67 -38.28
N ALA A 125 13.05 -37.97 -38.42
CA ALA A 125 11.67 -38.44 -38.40
C ALA A 125 10.99 -38.12 -37.06
N VAL A 126 11.69 -38.34 -35.94
CA VAL A 126 11.19 -37.99 -34.60
C VAL A 126 10.99 -36.48 -34.44
N LEU A 127 11.93 -35.65 -34.91
CA LEU A 127 11.79 -34.19 -34.85
C LEU A 127 10.65 -33.66 -35.73
N ILE A 128 10.50 -34.18 -36.95
CA ILE A 128 9.40 -33.78 -37.86
C ILE A 128 8.05 -34.20 -37.27
N LEU A 129 7.96 -35.40 -36.71
CA LEU A 129 6.75 -35.85 -36.01
C LEU A 129 6.45 -34.93 -34.83
N GLY A 130 7.45 -34.59 -34.02
CA GLY A 130 7.31 -33.63 -32.93
C GLY A 130 6.80 -32.27 -33.42
N LEU A 131 7.36 -31.75 -34.50
CA LEU A 131 6.94 -30.49 -35.11
C LEU A 131 5.46 -30.52 -35.54
N ALA A 132 4.94 -31.65 -36.00
CA ALA A 132 3.55 -31.80 -36.45
C ALA A 132 2.52 -31.59 -35.32
N PHE A 133 2.89 -31.89 -34.07
CA PHE A 133 1.99 -31.81 -32.92
C PHE A 133 1.93 -30.41 -32.26
N PHE A 134 2.74 -29.45 -32.71
CA PHE A 134 2.71 -28.06 -32.20
C PHE A 134 1.47 -27.24 -32.62
N ARG A 135 0.52 -27.84 -33.36
CA ARG A 135 -0.75 -27.21 -33.78
C ARG A 135 -0.55 -25.82 -34.41
N TRP A 136 0.31 -25.74 -35.43
CA TRP A 136 0.67 -24.50 -36.11
C TRP A 136 -0.52 -23.74 -36.71
N GLU A 137 -1.63 -24.43 -36.99
CA GLU A 137 -2.91 -23.86 -37.40
C GLU A 137 -3.47 -22.82 -36.43
N MET A 138 -3.18 -22.95 -35.13
CA MET A 138 -3.71 -22.07 -34.07
C MET A 138 -3.07 -20.66 -34.09
N LEU A 139 -2.06 -20.45 -34.94
CA LEU A 139 -1.49 -19.13 -35.17
C LEU A 139 -2.29 -18.30 -36.19
N GLU A 140 -3.29 -18.90 -36.85
CA GLU A 140 -4.23 -18.24 -37.77
C GLU A 140 -3.55 -17.40 -38.87
N ILE A 141 -2.40 -17.84 -39.39
CA ILE A 141 -1.66 -17.06 -40.39
C ILE A 141 -2.45 -16.99 -41.70
N PRO A 142 -2.78 -15.78 -42.21
CA PRO A 142 -3.59 -15.64 -43.42
C PRO A 142 -2.97 -16.34 -44.64
N GLY A 143 -3.78 -17.08 -45.39
CA GLY A 143 -3.36 -17.79 -46.60
C GLY A 143 -2.59 -19.10 -46.36
N LEU A 144 -2.20 -19.39 -45.12
CA LEU A 144 -1.60 -20.66 -44.70
C LEU A 144 -2.65 -21.46 -43.92
N GLY A 145 -3.46 -22.25 -44.63
CA GLY A 145 -4.48 -23.14 -44.03
C GLY A 145 -3.89 -24.20 -43.09
N SER A 146 -4.74 -25.06 -42.51
CA SER A 146 -4.44 -25.84 -41.29
C SER A 146 -3.01 -26.41 -41.19
N ASN A 147 -2.54 -27.20 -42.15
CA ASN A 147 -1.23 -27.87 -42.02
C ASN A 147 -0.10 -27.27 -42.87
N TYR A 148 -0.34 -26.17 -43.59
CA TYR A 148 0.66 -25.65 -44.55
C TYR A 148 1.89 -25.05 -43.88
N LEU A 149 1.72 -24.35 -42.75
CA LEU A 149 2.86 -23.78 -42.01
C LEU A 149 3.79 -24.89 -41.48
N PHE A 150 3.22 -25.96 -40.92
CA PHE A 150 3.99 -27.14 -40.52
C PHE A 150 4.79 -27.73 -41.69
N LEU A 151 4.13 -27.98 -42.84
CA LEU A 151 4.78 -28.57 -44.01
C LEU A 151 5.91 -27.68 -44.54
N LEU A 152 5.70 -26.36 -44.56
CA LEU A 152 6.72 -25.39 -44.94
C LEU A 152 7.92 -25.44 -44.00
N LEU A 153 7.69 -25.40 -42.68
CA LEU A 153 8.76 -25.47 -41.69
C LEU A 153 9.52 -26.80 -41.75
N ALA A 154 8.81 -27.93 -41.86
CA ALA A 154 9.40 -29.25 -42.01
C ALA A 154 10.25 -29.35 -43.29
N PHE A 155 9.77 -28.79 -44.40
CA PHE A 155 10.50 -28.74 -45.67
C PHE A 155 11.75 -27.88 -45.56
N VAL A 156 11.65 -26.67 -45.00
CA VAL A 156 12.79 -25.73 -44.91
C VAL A 156 13.85 -26.25 -43.95
N PHE A 157 13.48 -26.59 -42.71
CA PHE A 157 14.43 -27.15 -41.75
C PHE A 157 14.97 -28.51 -42.20
N GLY A 158 14.14 -29.37 -42.79
CA GLY A 158 14.53 -30.66 -43.33
C GLY A 158 15.52 -30.56 -44.48
N SER A 159 15.30 -29.64 -45.43
CA SER A 159 16.18 -29.44 -46.58
C SER A 159 17.54 -28.89 -46.17
N VAL A 160 17.57 -27.87 -45.29
CA VAL A 160 18.84 -27.32 -44.77
C VAL A 160 19.59 -28.37 -43.94
N SER A 161 18.88 -29.16 -43.14
CA SER A 161 19.45 -30.29 -42.40
C SER A 161 20.06 -31.34 -43.32
N TYR A 162 19.32 -31.74 -44.36
CA TYR A 162 19.80 -32.72 -45.33
C TYR A 162 20.99 -32.20 -46.14
N TYR A 163 21.02 -30.90 -46.47
CA TYR A 163 22.17 -30.26 -47.12
C TYR A 163 23.46 -30.43 -46.30
N PHE A 164 23.42 -30.11 -45.01
CA PHE A 164 24.58 -30.29 -44.13
C PHE A 164 24.94 -31.75 -43.86
N HIS A 165 23.97 -32.66 -43.94
CA HIS A 165 24.19 -34.09 -43.75
C HIS A 165 24.82 -34.75 -44.98
N ALA A 166 24.24 -34.53 -46.17
CA ALA A 166 24.57 -35.26 -47.38
C ALA A 166 25.61 -34.55 -48.29
N PHE A 167 25.54 -33.22 -48.40
CA PHE A 167 26.36 -32.47 -49.36
C PHE A 167 27.55 -31.76 -48.73
N ARG A 168 27.40 -31.24 -47.50
CA ARG A 168 28.48 -30.52 -46.76
C ARG A 168 28.75 -31.11 -45.36
N PRO A 169 29.14 -32.40 -45.26
CA PRO A 169 29.52 -33.01 -43.98
C PRO A 169 30.80 -32.40 -43.36
N ASP A 170 31.61 -31.71 -44.16
CA ASP A 170 32.85 -31.05 -43.78
C ASP A 170 32.66 -29.82 -42.88
N TYR A 171 31.57 -29.07 -43.07
CA TYR A 171 31.34 -27.80 -42.37
C TYR A 171 31.21 -27.95 -40.84
N THR A 172 31.94 -27.12 -40.10
CA THR A 172 32.02 -27.14 -38.63
C THR A 172 30.67 -26.91 -37.96
N VAL A 173 30.55 -27.31 -36.69
CA VAL A 173 29.30 -27.15 -35.92
C VAL A 173 28.92 -25.68 -35.75
N ALA A 174 29.90 -24.77 -35.67
CA ALA A 174 29.64 -23.34 -35.56
C ALA A 174 28.88 -22.78 -36.77
N ILE A 175 29.21 -23.21 -37.98
CA ILE A 175 28.50 -22.79 -39.20
C ILE A 175 27.08 -23.34 -39.20
N ARG A 176 26.89 -24.58 -38.76
CA ARG A 176 25.56 -25.22 -38.65
C ARG A 176 24.69 -24.49 -37.63
N LEU A 177 25.24 -24.18 -36.45
CA LEU A 177 24.56 -23.38 -35.42
C LEU A 177 24.15 -22.01 -35.98
N ALA A 178 25.08 -21.30 -36.65
CA ALA A 178 24.77 -20.00 -37.25
C ALA A 178 23.65 -20.09 -38.30
N ALA A 179 23.68 -21.10 -39.17
CA ALA A 179 22.66 -21.31 -40.20
C ALA A 179 21.28 -21.63 -39.59
N PHE A 180 21.21 -22.54 -38.63
CA PHE A 180 19.94 -22.87 -37.95
C PHE A 180 19.44 -21.74 -37.05
N SER A 181 20.34 -20.99 -36.39
CA SER A 181 19.97 -19.77 -35.66
C SER A 181 19.38 -18.71 -36.58
N ALA A 182 20.02 -18.43 -37.73
CA ALA A 182 19.51 -17.47 -38.70
C ALA A 182 18.14 -17.90 -39.24
N LEU A 183 17.98 -19.18 -39.59
CA LEU A 183 16.71 -19.73 -40.03
C LEU A 183 15.61 -19.62 -38.95
N MET A 184 15.95 -19.92 -37.69
CA MET A 184 15.01 -19.81 -36.58
C MET A 184 14.61 -18.35 -36.31
N ILE A 185 15.54 -17.40 -36.42
CA ILE A 185 15.24 -15.96 -36.29
C ILE A 185 14.28 -15.51 -37.41
N LEU A 186 14.51 -15.93 -38.65
CA LEU A 186 13.62 -15.62 -39.77
C LEU A 186 12.20 -16.17 -39.55
N VAL A 187 12.09 -17.40 -39.05
CA VAL A 187 10.80 -18.01 -38.70
C VAL A 187 10.13 -17.26 -37.56
N ALA A 188 10.87 -16.88 -36.51
CA ALA A 188 10.33 -16.11 -35.38
C ALA A 188 9.82 -14.72 -35.82
N ILE A 189 10.57 -14.02 -36.67
CA ILE A 189 10.15 -12.75 -37.27
C ILE A 189 8.90 -12.95 -38.14
N GLY A 190 8.89 -13.98 -38.99
CA GLY A 190 7.76 -14.29 -39.86
C GLY A 190 6.49 -14.60 -39.08
N VAL A 191 6.56 -15.46 -38.06
CA VAL A 191 5.43 -15.76 -37.19
C VAL A 191 4.95 -14.52 -36.44
N GLY A 192 5.87 -13.73 -35.88
CA GLY A 192 5.52 -12.51 -35.15
C GLY A 192 4.91 -11.40 -36.02
N ALA A 193 5.27 -11.33 -37.30
CA ALA A 193 4.74 -10.33 -38.23
C ALA A 193 3.43 -10.75 -38.90
N LEU A 194 3.20 -12.06 -39.09
CA LEU A 194 2.09 -12.59 -39.88
C LEU A 194 0.93 -13.17 -39.06
N SER A 195 1.15 -13.54 -37.79
CA SER A 195 0.09 -14.09 -36.93
C SER A 195 -0.80 -12.98 -36.37
N PRO A 196 -2.14 -13.06 -36.54
CA PRO A 196 -3.08 -12.12 -35.91
C PRO A 196 -3.30 -12.37 -34.41
N VAL A 197 -2.79 -13.49 -33.88
CA VAL A 197 -2.99 -13.91 -32.49
C VAL A 197 -2.22 -13.00 -31.55
N LYS A 198 -2.87 -12.50 -30.50
CA LYS A 198 -2.28 -11.55 -29.53
C LYS A 198 -1.06 -12.11 -28.78
N PHE A 199 -1.08 -13.41 -28.45
CA PHE A 199 -0.03 -14.08 -27.68
C PHE A 199 0.42 -15.40 -28.35
N PRO A 200 1.12 -15.33 -29.51
CA PRO A 200 1.43 -16.51 -30.31
C PRO A 200 2.35 -17.51 -29.59
N ALA A 201 3.26 -17.01 -28.74
CA ALA A 201 4.17 -17.86 -27.97
C ALA A 201 3.44 -18.69 -26.90
N LEU A 202 2.45 -18.11 -26.23
CA LEU A 202 1.64 -18.82 -25.22
C LEU A 202 0.83 -19.94 -25.89
N VAL A 203 0.23 -19.66 -27.04
CA VAL A 203 -0.50 -20.66 -27.85
C VAL A 203 0.41 -21.82 -28.25
N LEU A 204 1.55 -21.53 -28.90
CA LEU A 204 2.49 -22.57 -29.37
C LEU A 204 3.02 -23.44 -28.23
N VAL A 205 3.37 -22.83 -27.10
CA VAL A 205 3.84 -23.56 -25.93
C VAL A 205 2.74 -24.47 -25.39
N SER A 206 1.55 -23.94 -25.13
CA SER A 206 0.45 -24.70 -24.52
C SER A 206 0.00 -25.86 -25.40
N TYR A 207 -0.18 -25.65 -26.70
CA TYR A 207 -0.51 -26.74 -27.63
C TYR A 207 0.66 -27.71 -27.87
N GLY A 208 1.90 -27.23 -27.83
CA GLY A 208 3.11 -28.04 -27.99
C GLY A 208 3.53 -28.84 -26.74
N MET A 209 2.88 -28.62 -25.58
CA MET A 209 3.25 -29.28 -24.32
C MET A 209 3.34 -30.82 -24.40
N PRO A 210 2.45 -31.57 -25.08
CA PRO A 210 2.57 -33.02 -25.17
C PRO A 210 3.90 -33.46 -25.78
N VAL A 211 4.39 -32.72 -26.79
CA VAL A 211 5.68 -32.99 -27.45
C VAL A 211 6.84 -32.68 -26.51
N LEU A 212 6.78 -31.53 -25.85
CA LEU A 212 7.80 -31.10 -24.88
C LEU A 212 7.93 -32.09 -23.73
N LEU A 213 6.81 -32.64 -23.26
CA LEU A 213 6.77 -33.71 -22.26
C LEU A 213 7.44 -34.98 -22.81
N VAL A 214 7.07 -35.47 -23.99
CA VAL A 214 7.66 -36.69 -24.56
C VAL A 214 9.19 -36.58 -24.69
N PHE A 215 9.71 -35.46 -25.23
CA PHE A 215 11.16 -35.26 -25.32
C PHE A 215 11.83 -35.18 -23.95
N SER A 216 11.18 -34.51 -22.99
CA SER A 216 11.71 -34.35 -21.64
C SER A 216 11.74 -35.69 -20.88
N ILE A 217 10.67 -36.47 -20.95
CA ILE A 217 10.56 -37.81 -20.36
C ILE A 217 11.60 -38.74 -20.99
N GLY A 218 11.75 -38.70 -22.31
CA GLY A 218 12.78 -39.47 -23.03
C GLY A 218 14.20 -39.12 -22.59
N PHE A 219 14.48 -37.83 -22.34
CA PHE A 219 15.78 -37.41 -21.82
C PHE A 219 15.98 -37.80 -20.34
N VAL A 220 14.96 -37.70 -19.50
CA VAL A 220 15.01 -38.19 -18.11
C VAL A 220 15.32 -39.69 -18.07
N PHE A 221 14.64 -40.49 -18.91
CA PHE A 221 14.92 -41.91 -19.07
C PHE A 221 16.37 -42.17 -19.48
N PHE A 222 16.91 -41.33 -20.37
CA PHE A 222 18.28 -41.42 -20.83
C PHE A 222 19.31 -41.16 -19.72
N ILE A 223 19.07 -40.19 -18.83
CA ILE A 223 20.00 -39.82 -17.73
C ILE A 223 19.75 -40.57 -16.41
N ALA A 224 18.70 -41.40 -16.33
CA ALA A 224 18.31 -42.10 -15.12
C ALA A 224 19.43 -43.01 -14.54
N THR A 225 20.30 -43.55 -15.39
CA THR A 225 21.41 -44.42 -14.96
C THR A 225 22.64 -43.67 -14.43
N GLU A 226 22.68 -42.34 -14.57
CA GLU A 226 23.90 -41.55 -14.37
C GLU A 226 24.35 -41.46 -12.91
N ILE A 227 23.41 -41.47 -11.95
CA ILE A 227 23.75 -41.51 -10.52
C ILE A 227 24.49 -42.82 -10.20
N ILE A 228 23.98 -43.96 -10.68
CA ILE A 228 24.61 -45.26 -10.45
C ILE A 228 25.93 -45.38 -11.21
N ALA A 229 26.02 -44.84 -12.42
CA ALA A 229 27.31 -44.72 -13.13
C ALA A 229 28.33 -43.86 -12.34
N GLY A 230 27.86 -42.80 -11.68
CA GLY A 230 28.62 -41.99 -10.73
C GLY A 230 29.10 -42.81 -9.51
N LEU A 231 28.24 -43.67 -8.95
CA LEU A 231 28.60 -44.60 -7.87
C LEU A 231 29.63 -45.63 -8.30
N VAL A 232 29.54 -46.15 -9.55
CA VAL A 232 30.58 -47.01 -10.13
C VAL A 232 31.91 -46.27 -10.18
N TRP A 233 31.91 -45.01 -10.64
CA TRP A 233 33.12 -44.19 -10.64
C TRP A 233 33.67 -43.98 -9.22
N LEU A 234 32.82 -43.63 -8.25
CA LEU A 234 33.25 -43.39 -6.87
C LEU A 234 33.88 -44.64 -6.23
N THR A 235 33.35 -45.83 -6.53
CA THR A 235 33.76 -47.08 -5.89
C THR A 235 34.90 -47.82 -6.59
N SER A 236 35.12 -47.52 -7.88
CA SER A 236 36.20 -48.11 -8.70
C SER A 236 37.33 -47.14 -9.05
N ALA A 237 37.18 -45.84 -8.80
CA ALA A 237 38.28 -44.86 -8.89
C ALA A 237 39.09 -44.90 -7.59
N GLY A 238 40.23 -45.60 -7.58
CA GLY A 238 41.09 -45.67 -6.40
C GLY A 238 41.59 -44.29 -5.94
N ARG A 239 41.55 -44.04 -4.62
CA ARG A 239 42.08 -42.82 -3.99
C ARG A 239 43.59 -42.95 -3.78
N SER A 240 44.34 -41.84 -3.87
CA SER A 240 45.73 -41.76 -3.40
C SER A 240 45.74 -41.21 -1.98
N GLU A 241 46.25 -41.97 -1.01
CA GLU A 241 46.69 -41.40 0.26
C GLU A 241 48.06 -40.74 0.04
N GLY A 242 48.17 -39.43 0.31
CA GLY A 242 49.46 -38.85 0.71
C GLY A 242 49.64 -39.16 2.20
N THR A 243 50.81 -39.55 2.71
CA THR A 243 52.05 -38.80 2.65
C THR A 243 53.21 -39.72 3.00
N SER A 244 53.77 -40.46 2.04
CA SER A 244 55.12 -41.02 2.16
C SER A 244 55.63 -41.44 0.77
N THR A 245 56.92 -41.24 0.56
CA THR A 245 57.68 -41.45 -0.68
C THR A 245 57.86 -42.92 -1.05
N GLN A 246 56.79 -43.70 -0.99
CA GLN A 246 56.71 -45.04 -1.59
C GLN A 246 55.38 -45.15 -2.36
N VAL A 247 55.43 -45.78 -3.54
CA VAL A 247 54.30 -45.94 -4.47
C VAL A 247 53.18 -46.73 -3.78
N GLY A 248 52.28 -46.02 -3.10
CA GLY A 248 51.14 -46.60 -2.40
C GLY A 248 50.11 -47.17 -3.38
N GLN A 249 49.72 -48.43 -3.18
CA GLN A 249 48.64 -49.08 -3.92
C GLN A 249 47.33 -48.29 -3.76
N ARG A 250 46.72 -47.90 -4.88
CA ARG A 250 45.42 -47.22 -4.88
C ARG A 250 44.34 -48.17 -4.36
N ARG A 251 43.84 -47.93 -3.13
CA ARG A 251 42.74 -48.72 -2.56
C ARG A 251 41.40 -48.29 -3.18
N VAL A 252 40.70 -49.23 -3.80
CA VAL A 252 39.33 -49.06 -4.29
C VAL A 252 38.33 -49.43 -3.18
N LEU A 253 37.16 -48.81 -3.17
CA LEU A 253 36.09 -49.14 -2.20
C LEU A 253 35.49 -50.53 -2.48
N GLY A 254 35.53 -51.00 -3.73
CA GLY A 254 35.11 -52.36 -4.09
C GLY A 254 33.60 -52.54 -4.26
N ILE A 255 33.20 -53.76 -4.66
CA ILE A 255 31.82 -54.07 -5.08
C ILE A 255 30.81 -54.03 -3.94
N ASN A 256 31.19 -54.43 -2.73
CA ASN A 256 30.27 -54.45 -1.58
C ASN A 256 29.79 -53.04 -1.23
N ASN A 257 30.69 -52.05 -1.26
CA ASN A 257 30.35 -50.65 -1.06
C ASN A 257 29.48 -50.10 -2.20
N PHE A 258 29.74 -50.52 -3.44
CA PHE A 258 28.86 -50.18 -4.57
C PHE A 258 27.44 -50.70 -4.39
N LEU A 259 27.29 -51.99 -4.04
CA LEU A 259 25.97 -52.60 -3.80
C LEU A 259 25.26 -51.96 -2.62
N PHE A 260 25.97 -51.69 -1.51
CA PHE A 260 25.40 -51.06 -0.33
C PHE A 260 24.88 -49.65 -0.63
N ILE A 261 25.70 -48.78 -1.22
CA ILE A 261 25.29 -47.39 -1.52
C ILE A 261 24.18 -47.37 -2.58
N SER A 262 24.26 -48.25 -3.59
CA SER A 262 23.21 -48.35 -4.62
C SER A 262 21.89 -48.88 -4.03
N ALA A 263 21.95 -49.82 -3.09
CA ALA A 263 20.77 -50.32 -2.39
C ALA A 263 20.12 -49.21 -1.55
N LEU A 264 20.89 -48.42 -0.80
CA LEU A 264 20.36 -47.27 -0.06
C LEU A 264 19.68 -46.25 -0.98
N TYR A 265 20.29 -45.94 -2.12
CA TYR A 265 19.72 -45.05 -3.13
C TYR A 265 18.39 -45.58 -3.71
N LEU A 266 18.36 -46.87 -4.08
CA LEU A 266 17.15 -47.49 -4.65
C LEU A 266 16.04 -47.67 -3.60
N ILE A 267 16.39 -47.99 -2.36
CA ILE A 267 15.43 -48.04 -1.24
C ILE A 267 14.82 -46.66 -1.02
N ASN A 268 15.62 -45.59 -1.03
CA ASN A 268 15.10 -44.23 -0.92
C ASN A 268 14.10 -43.90 -2.06
N LEU A 269 14.41 -44.27 -3.30
CA LEU A 269 13.50 -44.10 -4.43
C LEU A 269 12.23 -44.96 -4.30
N ALA A 270 12.34 -46.19 -3.80
CA ALA A 270 11.19 -47.06 -3.55
C ALA A 270 10.28 -46.50 -2.46
N LEU A 271 10.85 -45.89 -1.41
CA LEU A 271 10.08 -45.21 -0.36
C LEU A 271 9.35 -43.98 -0.92
N ILE A 272 9.98 -43.20 -1.80
CA ILE A 272 9.31 -42.08 -2.49
C ILE A 272 8.17 -42.59 -3.37
N TRP A 273 8.40 -43.65 -4.14
CA TRP A 273 7.35 -44.26 -4.96
C TRP A 273 6.15 -44.72 -4.11
N LEU A 274 6.40 -45.43 -2.99
CA LEU A 274 5.35 -45.88 -2.07
C LEU A 274 4.58 -44.72 -1.41
N LYS A 275 5.26 -43.60 -1.16
CA LYS A 275 4.64 -42.36 -0.66
C LYS A 275 3.75 -41.74 -1.75
N ASN A 276 4.25 -41.63 -2.98
CA ASN A 276 3.49 -41.04 -4.11
C ASN A 276 2.24 -41.87 -4.44
N THR A 277 2.31 -43.21 -4.32
CA THR A 277 1.14 -44.09 -4.48
C THR A 277 0.23 -44.14 -3.25
N ARG A 278 0.48 -43.31 -2.22
CA ARG A 278 -0.25 -43.26 -0.95
C ARG A 278 -0.36 -44.62 -0.25
N SER A 279 0.65 -45.48 -0.43
CA SER A 279 0.72 -46.79 0.21
C SER A 279 1.32 -46.72 1.61
N ILE A 280 2.06 -45.64 1.91
CA ILE A 280 2.72 -45.37 3.19
C ILE A 280 2.60 -43.86 3.50
N ASP A 281 2.27 -43.51 4.75
CA ASP A 281 2.14 -42.12 5.24
C ASP A 281 3.35 -41.62 6.04
N TRP A 282 4.50 -42.29 5.91
CA TRP A 282 5.71 -41.94 6.66
C TRP A 282 6.31 -40.63 6.16
N ASP A 283 6.70 -39.78 7.11
CA ASP A 283 7.46 -38.56 6.83
C ASP A 283 8.94 -38.90 6.64
N VAL A 284 9.24 -39.61 5.55
CA VAL A 284 10.61 -39.97 5.16
C VAL A 284 11.35 -38.69 4.77
N LEU A 285 12.59 -38.52 5.24
CA LEU A 285 13.56 -37.53 4.76
C LEU A 285 13.89 -37.81 3.27
N ALA A 286 12.93 -37.57 2.40
CA ALA A 286 13.02 -37.82 0.98
C ALA A 286 13.75 -36.66 0.31
N ILE A 287 14.86 -36.97 -0.36
CA ILE A 287 15.51 -36.04 -1.28
C ILE A 287 14.51 -35.73 -2.40
N SER A 288 14.22 -34.45 -2.62
CA SER A 288 13.32 -34.02 -3.70
C SER A 288 13.76 -34.64 -5.05
N PRO A 289 12.84 -35.23 -5.83
CA PRO A 289 13.18 -35.80 -7.15
C PRO A 289 13.84 -34.79 -8.10
N PHE A 290 13.52 -33.50 -7.97
CA PHE A 290 14.17 -32.45 -8.74
C PHE A 290 15.67 -32.27 -8.43
N ILE A 291 16.10 -32.55 -7.20
CA ILE A 291 17.53 -32.59 -6.85
C ILE A 291 18.20 -33.78 -7.54
N LEU A 292 17.52 -34.94 -7.60
CA LEU A 292 18.02 -36.10 -8.33
C LEU A 292 18.17 -35.79 -9.82
N TYR A 293 17.23 -35.07 -10.41
CA TYR A 293 17.33 -34.57 -11.78
C TYR A 293 18.55 -33.66 -11.96
N ILE A 294 18.74 -32.64 -11.10
CA ILE A 294 19.90 -31.72 -11.17
C ILE A 294 21.22 -32.50 -11.09
N ILE A 295 21.31 -33.48 -10.19
CA ILE A 295 22.51 -34.32 -10.05
C ILE A 295 22.71 -35.17 -11.31
N SER A 296 21.67 -35.87 -11.80
CA SER A 296 21.74 -36.72 -13.00
C SER A 296 22.10 -35.95 -14.26
N VAL A 297 21.49 -34.78 -14.49
CA VAL A 297 21.77 -33.96 -15.69
C VAL A 297 23.18 -33.36 -15.64
N THR A 298 23.70 -33.11 -14.44
CA THR A 298 25.08 -32.64 -14.27
C THR A 298 26.07 -33.79 -14.51
N LEU A 299 25.88 -34.94 -13.85
CA LEU A 299 26.73 -36.12 -14.01
C LEU A 299 26.73 -36.66 -15.45
N GLY A 300 25.59 -36.62 -16.11
CA GLY A 300 25.42 -37.13 -17.47
C GLY A 300 26.23 -36.37 -18.51
N ILE A 301 26.73 -35.15 -18.26
CA ILE A 301 27.70 -34.49 -19.16
C ILE A 301 28.94 -35.37 -19.35
N TRP A 302 29.46 -35.93 -18.24
CA TRP A 302 30.63 -36.82 -18.29
C TRP A 302 30.24 -38.25 -18.63
N GLY A 303 29.09 -38.74 -18.16
CA GLY A 303 28.57 -40.06 -18.48
C GLY A 303 28.32 -40.24 -19.97
N PHE A 304 27.62 -39.30 -20.61
CA PHE A 304 27.34 -39.33 -22.03
C PHE A 304 28.60 -39.19 -22.90
N ARG A 305 29.56 -38.37 -22.46
CA ARG A 305 30.87 -38.32 -23.10
C ARG A 305 31.55 -39.69 -23.08
N ARG A 306 31.54 -40.38 -21.94
CA ARG A 306 32.13 -41.73 -21.83
C ARG A 306 31.36 -42.73 -22.69
N LEU A 307 30.03 -42.68 -22.70
CA LEU A 307 29.19 -43.55 -23.53
C LEU A 307 29.54 -43.41 -25.01
N THR A 308 29.57 -42.19 -25.53
CA THR A 308 29.86 -41.90 -26.94
C THR A 308 31.29 -42.28 -27.34
N GLN A 309 32.28 -42.07 -26.46
CA GLN A 309 33.67 -42.47 -26.67
C GLN A 309 33.89 -43.99 -26.58
N GLN A 310 33.13 -44.70 -25.77
CA GLN A 310 33.29 -46.15 -25.58
C GLN A 310 32.53 -46.97 -26.61
N GLN A 311 31.42 -46.46 -27.15
CA GLN A 311 30.64 -47.16 -28.18
C GLN A 311 31.01 -46.75 -29.61
N ASP A 312 32.00 -45.87 -29.77
CA ASP A 312 32.42 -45.28 -31.06
C ASP A 312 31.22 -44.80 -31.91
N ALA A 313 30.20 -44.25 -31.22
CA ALA A 313 28.93 -43.93 -31.85
C ALA A 313 29.05 -42.69 -32.75
N PHE A 314 29.55 -41.58 -32.20
CA PHE A 314 29.82 -40.33 -32.90
C PHE A 314 30.73 -39.44 -32.05
N SER A 315 31.33 -38.42 -32.66
CA SER A 315 32.17 -37.46 -31.95
C SER A 315 31.38 -36.69 -30.89
N PHE A 316 31.78 -36.83 -29.62
CA PHE A 316 31.20 -36.03 -28.54
C PHE A 316 31.44 -34.53 -28.76
N ARG A 317 32.62 -34.14 -29.23
CA ARG A 317 32.98 -32.74 -29.47
C ARG A 317 32.12 -32.11 -30.56
N ASP A 318 31.87 -32.84 -31.64
CA ASP A 318 31.28 -32.29 -32.86
C ASP A 318 29.76 -32.57 -32.98
N ALA A 319 29.19 -33.41 -32.13
CA ALA A 319 27.75 -33.67 -32.11
C ALA A 319 27.20 -33.90 -30.69
N GLY A 320 27.83 -34.78 -29.91
CA GLY A 320 27.29 -35.22 -28.61
C GLY A 320 27.11 -34.11 -27.57
N ALA A 321 28.05 -33.17 -27.49
CA ALA A 321 27.98 -32.05 -26.57
C ALA A 321 26.72 -31.20 -26.80
N TYR A 322 26.44 -30.84 -28.05
CA TYR A 322 25.28 -30.02 -28.42
C TYR A 322 23.96 -30.80 -28.33
N LEU A 323 23.97 -32.10 -28.64
CA LEU A 323 22.80 -32.96 -28.44
C LEU A 323 22.41 -33.01 -26.96
N TYR A 324 23.39 -33.26 -26.08
CA TYR A 324 23.16 -33.35 -24.65
C TYR A 324 22.70 -32.02 -24.07
N THR A 325 23.42 -30.93 -24.37
CA THR A 325 23.07 -29.60 -23.88
C THR A 325 21.72 -29.15 -24.43
N GLY A 326 21.37 -29.49 -25.68
CA GLY A 326 20.05 -29.19 -26.27
C GLY A 326 18.90 -29.91 -25.56
N LEU A 327 19.01 -31.23 -25.33
CA LEU A 327 18.00 -32.00 -24.60
C LEU A 327 17.92 -31.57 -23.12
N ALA A 328 19.08 -31.34 -22.48
CA ALA A 328 19.14 -30.89 -21.10
C ALA A 328 18.47 -29.51 -20.92
N LEU A 329 18.77 -28.56 -21.82
CA LEU A 329 18.16 -27.24 -21.86
C LEU A 329 16.64 -27.35 -22.05
N LEU A 330 16.18 -28.13 -23.04
CA LEU A 330 14.75 -28.35 -23.30
C LEU A 330 14.02 -28.89 -22.07
N THR A 331 14.57 -29.94 -21.45
CA THR A 331 13.96 -30.58 -20.27
C THR A 331 13.96 -29.67 -19.05
N THR A 332 15.09 -29.00 -18.76
CA THR A 332 15.18 -28.08 -17.61
C THR A 332 14.20 -26.91 -17.79
N LEU A 333 14.10 -26.34 -18.99
CA LEU A 333 13.16 -25.29 -19.27
C LEU A 333 11.70 -25.75 -19.18
N THR A 334 11.39 -26.98 -19.60
CA THR A 334 10.02 -27.53 -19.51
C THR A 334 9.59 -27.74 -18.06
N ILE A 335 10.48 -28.27 -17.22
CA ILE A 335 10.27 -28.37 -15.77
C ILE A 335 10.13 -26.97 -15.15
N GLY A 336 11.03 -26.05 -15.51
CA GLY A 336 10.98 -24.66 -15.05
C GLY A 336 9.68 -23.95 -15.43
N TYR A 337 9.15 -24.20 -16.62
CA TYR A 337 7.87 -23.64 -17.08
C TYR A 337 6.68 -24.18 -16.28
N ALA A 338 6.69 -25.47 -15.92
CA ALA A 338 5.67 -26.05 -15.04
C ALA A 338 5.62 -25.33 -13.68
N PHE A 339 6.77 -25.07 -13.05
CA PHE A 339 6.85 -24.30 -11.80
C PHE A 339 6.48 -22.82 -11.99
N ALA A 340 6.99 -22.18 -13.04
CA ALA A 340 6.74 -20.76 -13.31
C ALA A 340 5.26 -20.45 -13.60
N THR A 341 4.49 -21.45 -14.05
CA THR A 341 3.05 -21.34 -14.28
C THR A 341 2.20 -22.00 -13.17
N ALA A 342 2.85 -22.43 -12.07
CA ALA A 342 2.27 -23.18 -10.97
C ALA A 342 1.33 -24.32 -11.43
N ASN A 343 1.71 -25.03 -12.50
CA ASN A 343 0.92 -26.12 -13.04
C ASN A 343 1.25 -27.42 -12.29
N ASP A 344 0.62 -27.61 -11.14
CA ASP A 344 0.91 -28.72 -10.22
C ASP A 344 0.78 -30.11 -10.86
N PRO A 345 -0.20 -30.42 -11.75
CA PRO A 345 -0.19 -31.69 -12.47
C PRO A 345 1.09 -31.93 -13.27
N LEU A 346 1.63 -30.90 -13.94
CA LEU A 346 2.86 -31.04 -14.71
C LEU A 346 4.09 -31.22 -13.81
N VAL A 347 4.13 -30.52 -12.68
CA VAL A 347 5.18 -30.66 -11.68
C VAL A 347 5.20 -32.10 -11.15
N GLU A 348 4.05 -32.64 -10.79
CA GLU A 348 3.91 -34.01 -10.28
C GLU A 348 4.24 -35.06 -11.34
N VAL A 349 3.89 -34.84 -12.60
CA VAL A 349 4.32 -35.70 -13.71
C VAL A 349 5.84 -35.81 -13.75
N PHE A 350 6.55 -34.70 -13.62
CA PHE A 350 8.02 -34.73 -13.60
C PHE A 350 8.55 -35.39 -12.33
N GLU A 351 7.93 -35.15 -11.18
CA GLU A 351 8.28 -35.80 -9.93
C GLU A 351 8.20 -37.33 -10.05
N ASP A 352 7.05 -37.85 -10.48
CA ASP A 352 6.81 -39.28 -10.68
C ASP A 352 7.76 -39.87 -11.72
N ILE A 353 7.91 -39.21 -12.87
CA ILE A 353 8.74 -39.75 -13.95
C ILE A 353 10.21 -39.80 -13.54
N ILE A 354 10.72 -38.81 -12.82
CA ILE A 354 12.08 -38.86 -12.29
C ILE A 354 12.21 -40.05 -11.32
N VAL A 355 11.27 -40.23 -10.38
CA VAL A 355 11.34 -41.34 -9.42
C VAL A 355 11.25 -42.69 -10.12
N TYR A 356 10.27 -42.90 -11.00
CA TYR A 356 9.98 -44.19 -11.60
C TYR A 356 11.09 -44.61 -12.56
N THR A 357 11.59 -43.65 -13.37
CA THR A 357 12.70 -43.93 -14.29
C THR A 357 13.98 -44.22 -13.55
N HIS A 358 14.37 -43.41 -12.55
CA HIS A 358 15.57 -43.64 -11.76
C HIS A 358 15.50 -44.93 -10.94
N LEU A 359 14.32 -45.33 -10.46
CA LEU A 359 14.12 -46.59 -9.73
C LEU A 359 14.28 -47.80 -10.66
N ALA A 360 13.48 -47.87 -11.73
CA ALA A 360 13.48 -49.01 -12.64
C ALA A 360 14.79 -49.12 -13.43
N MET A 361 15.24 -48.02 -14.03
CA MET A 361 16.52 -48.01 -14.76
C MET A 361 17.70 -48.18 -13.83
N GLY A 362 17.63 -47.60 -12.63
CA GLY A 362 18.68 -47.75 -11.64
C GLY A 362 18.85 -49.22 -11.22
N LEU A 363 17.76 -49.88 -10.83
CA LEU A 363 17.79 -51.29 -10.43
C LEU A 363 18.36 -52.18 -11.55
N VAL A 364 17.87 -52.00 -12.77
CA VAL A 364 18.32 -52.77 -13.93
C VAL A 364 19.77 -52.45 -14.29
N PHE A 365 20.23 -51.20 -14.08
CA PHE A 365 21.62 -50.82 -14.31
C PHE A 365 22.58 -51.36 -13.24
N VAL A 366 22.15 -51.53 -11.99
CA VAL A 366 22.94 -52.28 -10.98
C VAL A 366 23.13 -53.71 -11.45
N ALA A 367 22.06 -54.38 -11.93
CA ALA A 367 22.16 -55.72 -12.48
C ALA A 367 23.11 -55.78 -13.69
N TYR A 368 23.06 -54.79 -14.58
CA TYR A 368 24.01 -54.65 -15.69
C TYR A 368 25.46 -54.61 -15.22
N VAL A 369 25.76 -53.79 -14.20
CA VAL A 369 27.11 -53.64 -13.64
C VAL A 369 27.60 -54.97 -13.04
N VAL A 370 26.74 -55.64 -12.25
CA VAL A 370 27.05 -56.92 -11.62
C VAL A 370 27.30 -58.00 -12.68
N ILE A 371 26.38 -58.19 -13.63
CA ILE A 371 26.48 -59.26 -14.62
C ILE A 371 27.72 -59.11 -15.50
N ASN A 372 28.02 -57.89 -15.96
CA ASN A 372 29.11 -57.66 -16.91
C ASN A 372 30.48 -57.45 -16.26
N PHE A 373 30.55 -56.88 -15.06
CA PHE A 373 31.81 -56.37 -14.49
C PHE A 373 32.16 -56.91 -13.10
N LEU A 374 31.35 -57.78 -12.47
CA LEU A 374 31.68 -58.37 -11.16
C LEU A 374 33.10 -58.97 -11.08
N PRO A 375 33.58 -59.77 -12.06
CA PRO A 375 34.94 -60.32 -12.00
C PRO A 375 36.02 -59.24 -12.01
N ILE A 376 35.79 -58.14 -12.74
CA ILE A 376 36.74 -57.02 -12.87
C ILE A 376 36.72 -56.16 -11.61
N TYR A 377 35.55 -56.01 -10.99
CA TYR A 377 35.37 -55.34 -9.70
C TYR A 377 36.09 -56.05 -8.56
N GLN A 378 36.06 -57.39 -8.54
CA GLN A 378 36.78 -58.21 -7.55
C GLN A 378 38.31 -58.08 -7.69
N GLN A 379 38.80 -57.87 -8.91
CA GLN A 379 40.22 -57.64 -9.20
C GLN A 379 40.69 -56.21 -8.87
N SER A 380 39.84 -55.37 -8.26
CA SER A 380 40.15 -53.99 -7.90
C SER A 380 40.55 -53.08 -9.07
N LEU A 381 40.10 -53.42 -10.28
CA LEU A 381 40.37 -52.65 -11.50
C LEU A 381 39.35 -51.51 -11.71
N PRO A 382 39.72 -50.43 -12.42
CA PRO A 382 38.87 -49.26 -12.62
C PRO A 382 37.74 -49.52 -13.63
N VAL A 383 36.64 -50.12 -13.17
CA VAL A 383 35.48 -50.49 -13.99
C VAL A 383 34.86 -49.30 -14.72
N TYR A 384 34.87 -48.10 -14.14
CA TYR A 384 34.33 -46.90 -14.79
C TYR A 384 34.92 -46.58 -16.17
N ARG A 385 36.13 -47.09 -16.50
CA ARG A 385 36.79 -46.88 -17.80
C ARG A 385 36.23 -47.73 -18.93
N ILE A 386 35.53 -48.81 -18.59
CA ILE A 386 34.97 -49.80 -19.54
C ILE A 386 33.47 -50.00 -19.36
N LEU A 387 32.81 -49.18 -18.55
CA LEU A 387 31.41 -49.32 -18.13
C LEU A 387 30.42 -49.54 -19.30
N TYR A 388 30.68 -48.97 -20.47
CA TYR A 388 29.82 -49.05 -21.65
C TYR A 388 30.35 -49.99 -22.75
N LYS A 389 31.39 -50.79 -22.46
CA LYS A 389 31.89 -51.91 -23.29
C LYS A 389 31.59 -53.24 -22.58
N PRO A 390 30.32 -53.73 -22.63
CA PRO A 390 29.94 -54.95 -21.93
C PRO A 390 30.67 -56.18 -22.48
N LYS A 391 30.97 -57.15 -21.61
CA LYS A 391 31.62 -58.42 -21.99
C LYS A 391 30.65 -59.59 -22.16
N ARG A 392 29.44 -59.49 -21.59
CA ARG A 392 28.45 -60.59 -21.57
C ARG A 392 27.14 -60.20 -22.24
N LEU A 393 26.43 -59.22 -21.67
CA LEU A 393 25.11 -58.80 -22.13
C LEU A 393 25.13 -57.32 -22.51
N GLU A 394 24.58 -57.00 -23.68
CA GLU A 394 24.54 -55.64 -24.21
C GLU A 394 23.69 -54.70 -23.34
N LEU A 395 24.11 -53.44 -23.23
CA LEU A 395 23.41 -52.40 -22.48
C LEU A 395 21.98 -52.13 -23.01
N SER A 396 21.75 -52.35 -24.32
CA SER A 396 20.45 -52.19 -24.98
C SER A 396 19.35 -53.05 -24.34
N LEU A 397 19.65 -54.31 -24.00
CA LEU A 397 18.73 -55.24 -23.35
C LEU A 397 18.28 -54.73 -21.98
N PHE A 398 19.22 -54.23 -21.18
CA PHE A 398 18.93 -53.66 -19.86
C PHE A 398 18.09 -52.38 -19.97
N ARG A 399 18.31 -51.55 -20.99
CA ARG A 399 17.46 -50.39 -21.24
C ARG A 399 16.02 -50.79 -21.58
N ILE A 400 15.82 -51.81 -22.41
CA ILE A 400 14.48 -52.31 -22.75
C ILE A 400 13.76 -52.84 -21.50
N VAL A 401 14.43 -53.67 -20.70
CA VAL A 401 13.86 -54.18 -19.43
C VAL A 401 13.54 -53.04 -18.48
N GLY A 402 14.39 -52.02 -18.40
CA GLY A 402 14.13 -50.82 -17.62
C GLY A 402 12.91 -50.03 -18.11
N VAL A 403 12.72 -49.86 -19.43
CA VAL A 403 11.47 -49.26 -19.99
C VAL A 403 10.25 -50.04 -19.51
N VAL A 404 10.28 -51.37 -19.63
CA VAL A 404 9.17 -52.22 -19.17
C VAL A 404 8.93 -52.04 -17.67
N GLY A 405 9.98 -51.96 -16.86
CA GLY A 405 9.88 -51.66 -15.43
C GLY A 405 9.19 -50.32 -15.15
N VAL A 406 9.52 -49.26 -15.89
CA VAL A 406 8.84 -47.95 -15.76
C VAL A 406 7.35 -48.06 -16.12
N VAL A 407 7.02 -48.77 -17.21
CA VAL A 407 5.62 -48.98 -17.62
C VAL A 407 4.83 -49.75 -16.55
N VAL A 408 5.45 -50.77 -15.93
CA VAL A 408 4.84 -51.51 -14.82
C VAL A 408 4.61 -50.60 -13.62
N LEU A 409 5.56 -49.74 -13.25
CA LEU A 409 5.40 -48.78 -12.16
C LEU A 409 4.26 -47.78 -12.45
N LEU A 410 4.19 -47.23 -13.67
CA LEU A 410 3.10 -46.34 -14.10
C LEU A 410 1.72 -47.03 -14.04
N ALA A 411 1.65 -48.29 -14.49
CA ALA A 411 0.42 -49.07 -14.46
C ALA A 411 -0.01 -49.41 -13.03
N SER A 412 0.95 -49.71 -12.15
CA SER A 412 0.68 -50.02 -10.74
C SER A 412 0.08 -48.84 -9.97
N GLY A 413 0.42 -47.61 -10.36
CA GLY A 413 -0.16 -46.37 -9.82
C GLY A 413 -1.51 -45.96 -10.46
N GLY A 414 -2.20 -46.86 -11.17
CA GLY A 414 -3.52 -46.59 -11.76
C GLY A 414 -3.50 -45.53 -12.87
N LEU A 415 -2.35 -45.35 -13.54
CA LEU A 415 -2.13 -44.35 -14.61
C LEU A 415 -2.43 -42.91 -14.17
N ILE A 416 -2.29 -42.59 -12.88
CA ILE A 416 -2.49 -41.23 -12.35
C ILE A 416 -1.57 -40.23 -13.06
N THR A 417 -0.30 -40.58 -13.26
CA THR A 417 0.68 -39.74 -13.98
C THR A 417 0.25 -39.41 -15.41
N PHE A 418 -0.46 -40.30 -16.09
CA PHE A 418 -1.01 -40.00 -17.41
C PHE A 418 -2.16 -38.99 -17.31
N ARG A 419 -3.10 -39.18 -16.38
CA ARG A 419 -4.20 -38.22 -16.16
C ARG A 419 -3.68 -36.84 -15.75
N GLN A 420 -2.67 -36.76 -14.88
CA GLN A 420 -1.99 -35.52 -14.52
C GLN A 420 -1.36 -34.84 -15.74
N SER A 421 -0.77 -35.59 -16.68
CA SER A 421 -0.22 -35.01 -17.91
C SER A 421 -1.30 -34.37 -18.80
N VAL A 422 -2.49 -35.00 -18.87
CA VAL A 422 -3.65 -34.46 -19.60
C VAL A 422 -4.24 -33.26 -18.87
N ALA A 423 -4.37 -33.32 -17.55
CA ALA A 423 -4.82 -32.18 -16.73
C ALA A 423 -3.89 -30.97 -16.90
N GLY A 424 -2.58 -31.21 -16.85
CA GLY A 424 -1.56 -30.18 -17.05
C GLY A 424 -1.60 -29.53 -18.44
N TYR A 425 -1.91 -30.32 -19.48
CA TYR A 425 -2.15 -29.82 -20.83
C TYR A 425 -3.39 -28.91 -20.89
N TYR A 426 -4.52 -29.36 -20.34
CA TYR A 426 -5.76 -28.56 -20.32
C TYR A 426 -5.63 -27.30 -19.47
N ASN A 427 -4.87 -27.33 -18.38
CA ASN A 427 -4.48 -26.13 -17.62
C ASN A 427 -3.76 -25.10 -18.49
N GLY A 428 -2.83 -25.55 -19.34
CA GLY A 428 -2.13 -24.67 -20.28
C GLY A 428 -3.05 -24.06 -21.33
N LEU A 429 -4.11 -24.78 -21.76
CA LEU A 429 -5.14 -24.22 -22.64
C LEU A 429 -6.06 -23.24 -21.90
N GLY A 430 -6.47 -23.55 -20.67
CA GLY A 430 -7.23 -22.61 -19.82
C GLY A 430 -6.48 -21.28 -19.65
N ASP A 431 -5.16 -21.31 -19.50
CA ASP A 431 -4.32 -20.12 -19.42
C ASP A 431 -4.35 -19.29 -20.72
N VAL A 432 -4.35 -19.95 -21.89
CA VAL A 432 -4.46 -19.28 -23.20
C VAL A 432 -5.75 -18.47 -23.26
N TYR A 433 -6.89 -19.09 -22.99
CA TYR A 433 -8.20 -18.44 -23.07
C TYR A 433 -8.40 -17.40 -21.95
N THR A 434 -7.78 -17.59 -20.79
CA THR A 434 -7.73 -16.57 -19.74
C THR A 434 -6.97 -15.34 -20.22
N ALA A 435 -5.80 -15.53 -20.86
CA ALA A 435 -5.01 -14.43 -21.40
C ALA A 435 -5.68 -13.70 -22.58
N THR A 436 -6.48 -14.40 -23.40
CA THR A 436 -7.25 -13.78 -24.49
C THR A 436 -8.57 -13.13 -24.03
N ASN A 437 -8.87 -13.18 -22.72
CA ASN A 437 -10.08 -12.63 -22.13
C ASN A 437 -11.38 -13.33 -22.61
N GLU A 438 -11.31 -14.66 -22.75
CA GLU A 438 -12.43 -15.54 -23.11
C GLU A 438 -12.80 -16.45 -21.93
N PRO A 439 -13.50 -15.93 -20.90
CA PRO A 439 -13.68 -16.63 -19.63
C PRO A 439 -14.53 -17.91 -19.74
N GLN A 440 -15.42 -18.00 -20.73
CA GLN A 440 -16.25 -19.20 -20.96
C GLN A 440 -15.39 -20.37 -21.45
N SER A 441 -14.55 -20.15 -22.45
CA SER A 441 -13.60 -21.14 -22.96
C SER A 441 -12.59 -21.53 -21.89
N ALA A 442 -12.05 -20.54 -21.15
CA ALA A 442 -11.13 -20.80 -20.04
C ALA A 442 -11.74 -21.72 -18.98
N ASN A 443 -12.97 -21.43 -18.56
CA ASN A 443 -13.71 -22.26 -17.60
C ASN A 443 -13.87 -23.70 -18.11
N ALA A 444 -14.26 -23.90 -19.37
CA ALA A 444 -14.39 -25.24 -19.96
C ALA A 444 -13.08 -26.02 -19.93
N PHE A 445 -11.95 -25.42 -20.30
CA PHE A 445 -10.66 -26.11 -20.28
C PHE A 445 -10.15 -26.42 -18.86
N TYR A 446 -10.35 -25.51 -17.90
CA TYR A 446 -10.04 -25.83 -16.50
C TYR A 446 -10.95 -26.93 -15.93
N GLN A 447 -12.23 -26.98 -16.33
CA GLN A 447 -13.11 -28.09 -15.97
C GLN A 447 -12.65 -29.42 -16.58
N LEU A 448 -12.23 -29.45 -17.86
CA LEU A 448 -11.63 -30.64 -18.47
C LEU A 448 -10.37 -31.10 -17.74
N ALA A 449 -9.57 -30.16 -17.20
CA ALA A 449 -8.44 -30.51 -16.35
C ALA A 449 -8.90 -31.15 -15.02
N LEU A 450 -9.94 -30.61 -14.38
CA LEU A 450 -10.55 -31.18 -13.17
C LEU A 450 -11.22 -32.53 -13.38
N GLU A 451 -11.76 -32.82 -14.57
CA GLU A 451 -12.29 -34.15 -14.90
C GLU A 451 -11.20 -35.23 -14.87
N GLN A 452 -9.97 -34.86 -15.26
CA GLN A 452 -8.82 -35.76 -15.16
C GLN A 452 -8.25 -35.80 -13.75
N GLU A 453 -8.24 -34.66 -13.07
CA GLU A 453 -7.67 -34.50 -11.74
C GLU A 453 -8.38 -33.42 -10.91
N PHE A 454 -9.42 -33.82 -10.19
CA PHE A 454 -10.33 -32.89 -9.50
C PHE A 454 -9.69 -32.11 -8.33
N GLN A 455 -8.57 -32.60 -7.79
CA GLN A 455 -7.86 -31.96 -6.67
C GLN A 455 -6.69 -31.07 -7.11
N ASN A 456 -6.48 -30.89 -8.42
CA ASN A 456 -5.33 -30.09 -8.85
C ASN A 456 -5.50 -28.62 -8.43
N HIS A 457 -4.43 -28.06 -7.86
CA HIS A 457 -4.44 -26.73 -7.25
C HIS A 457 -4.69 -25.65 -8.29
N LYS A 458 -3.98 -25.72 -9.43
CA LYS A 458 -4.04 -24.71 -10.48
C LYS A 458 -5.44 -24.46 -11.02
N SER A 459 -6.14 -25.51 -11.47
CA SER A 459 -7.49 -25.35 -12.03
C SER A 459 -8.45 -24.81 -10.98
N ASN A 460 -8.39 -25.34 -9.76
CA ASN A 460 -9.26 -24.88 -8.68
C ASN A 460 -9.01 -23.42 -8.34
N TYR A 461 -7.76 -22.98 -8.21
CA TYR A 461 -7.44 -21.57 -7.96
C TYR A 461 -7.85 -20.65 -9.12
N ALA A 462 -7.58 -21.07 -10.37
CA ALA A 462 -7.94 -20.31 -11.55
C ALA A 462 -9.47 -20.16 -11.68
N LEU A 463 -10.23 -21.23 -11.42
CA LEU A 463 -11.69 -21.21 -11.38
C LEU A 463 -12.24 -20.37 -10.22
N ALA A 464 -11.59 -20.39 -9.06
CA ALA A 464 -11.93 -19.48 -7.96
C ALA A 464 -11.73 -18.02 -8.36
N SER A 465 -10.61 -17.71 -9.03
CA SER A 465 -10.31 -16.37 -9.57
C SER A 465 -11.34 -15.92 -10.60
N LEU A 466 -11.72 -16.80 -11.52
CA LEU A 466 -12.77 -16.54 -12.51
C LEU A 466 -14.14 -16.33 -11.83
N ALA A 467 -14.48 -17.14 -10.83
CA ALA A 467 -15.72 -17.00 -10.07
C ALA A 467 -15.79 -15.66 -9.31
N LEU A 468 -14.69 -15.23 -8.68
CA LEU A 468 -14.59 -13.91 -8.05
C LEU A 468 -14.81 -12.77 -9.06
N SER A 469 -14.22 -12.88 -10.26
CA SER A 469 -14.41 -11.88 -11.32
C SER A 469 -15.86 -11.79 -11.83
N GLN A 470 -16.62 -12.87 -11.68
CA GLN A 470 -18.04 -12.96 -12.01
C GLN A 470 -18.95 -12.62 -10.81
N ASN A 471 -18.38 -12.16 -9.70
CA ASN A 471 -19.06 -11.90 -8.43
C ASN A 471 -19.80 -13.14 -7.86
N ASN A 472 -19.36 -14.35 -8.22
CA ASN A 472 -19.92 -15.62 -7.76
C ASN A 472 -19.13 -16.16 -6.56
N GLN A 473 -19.44 -15.61 -5.38
CA GLN A 473 -18.73 -15.92 -4.13
C GLN A 473 -18.89 -17.38 -3.69
N THR A 474 -20.05 -18.00 -3.97
CA THR A 474 -20.31 -19.40 -3.58
C THR A 474 -19.45 -20.36 -4.38
N ALA A 475 -19.33 -20.16 -5.70
CA ALA A 475 -18.43 -20.94 -6.53
C ALA A 475 -16.96 -20.69 -6.17
N ALA A 476 -16.58 -19.45 -5.90
CA ALA A 476 -15.22 -19.12 -5.46
C ALA A 476 -14.83 -19.86 -4.16
N ALA A 477 -15.71 -19.85 -3.16
CA ALA A 477 -15.49 -20.55 -1.90
C ALA A 477 -15.34 -22.07 -2.12
N PHE A 478 -16.18 -22.66 -2.98
CA PHE A 478 -16.07 -24.08 -3.33
C PHE A 478 -14.72 -24.41 -3.95
N PHE A 479 -14.28 -23.66 -4.95
CA PHE A 479 -13.02 -23.94 -5.64
C PHE A 479 -11.79 -23.67 -4.74
N PHE A 480 -11.79 -22.64 -3.90
CA PHE A 480 -10.73 -22.46 -2.90
C PHE A 480 -10.68 -23.61 -1.89
N GLN A 481 -11.83 -24.13 -1.45
CA GLN A 481 -11.86 -25.32 -0.60
C GLN A 481 -11.26 -26.54 -1.29
N GLN A 482 -11.51 -26.73 -2.59
CA GLN A 482 -10.91 -27.83 -3.36
C GLN A 482 -9.39 -27.65 -3.52
N ALA A 483 -8.92 -26.41 -3.77
CA ALA A 483 -7.48 -26.11 -3.87
C ALA A 483 -6.72 -26.48 -2.58
N LEU A 484 -7.35 -26.31 -1.42
CA LEU A 484 -6.78 -26.67 -0.11
C LEU A 484 -6.62 -28.17 0.14
N LEU A 485 -7.23 -29.05 -0.67
CA LEU A 485 -7.23 -30.50 -0.40
C LEU A 485 -5.89 -31.18 -0.70
N LYS A 486 -5.10 -30.63 -1.64
CA LYS A 486 -3.91 -31.31 -2.16
C LYS A 486 -2.62 -30.58 -1.88
N GLN A 487 -2.51 -29.32 -2.33
CA GLN A 487 -1.34 -28.48 -2.13
C GLN A 487 -1.78 -27.16 -1.48
N PRO A 488 -2.18 -27.17 -0.19
CA PRO A 488 -2.61 -25.96 0.48
C PRO A 488 -1.50 -24.90 0.44
N ASN A 489 -1.88 -23.64 0.28
CA ASN A 489 -0.99 -22.49 0.26
C ASN A 489 -1.58 -21.34 1.10
N PRO A 490 -0.78 -20.45 1.72
CA PRO A 490 -1.31 -19.29 2.43
C PRO A 490 -2.32 -18.46 1.63
N GLN A 491 -2.10 -18.30 0.33
CA GLN A 491 -2.98 -17.57 -0.58
C GLN A 491 -4.37 -18.20 -0.68
N ASP A 492 -4.50 -19.52 -0.58
CA ASP A 492 -5.80 -20.21 -0.63
C ASP A 492 -6.62 -19.89 0.63
N TYR A 493 -5.96 -19.91 1.80
CA TYR A 493 -6.60 -19.56 3.07
C TYR A 493 -7.03 -18.09 3.09
N ALA A 494 -6.20 -17.19 2.57
CA ALA A 494 -6.55 -15.77 2.46
C ALA A 494 -7.71 -15.54 1.47
N GLY A 495 -7.67 -16.17 0.29
CA GLY A 495 -8.73 -16.09 -0.72
C GLY A 495 -10.07 -16.64 -0.20
N LEU A 496 -10.05 -17.79 0.47
CA LEU A 496 -11.25 -18.37 1.08
C LEU A 496 -11.79 -17.52 2.23
N SER A 497 -10.90 -17.02 3.11
CA SER A 497 -11.29 -16.14 4.21
C SER A 497 -11.97 -14.86 3.68
N GLN A 498 -11.39 -14.24 2.66
CA GLN A 498 -11.97 -13.05 2.02
C GLN A 498 -13.33 -13.34 1.37
N THR A 499 -13.46 -14.48 0.69
CA THR A 499 -14.73 -14.91 0.11
C THR A 499 -15.80 -15.06 1.20
N TYR A 500 -15.44 -15.61 2.36
CA TYR A 500 -16.35 -15.68 3.52
C TYR A 500 -16.72 -14.31 4.08
N LEU A 501 -15.78 -13.37 4.18
CA LEU A 501 -16.09 -12.00 4.60
C LEU A 501 -17.08 -11.30 3.65
N GLN A 502 -16.92 -11.49 2.34
CA GLN A 502 -17.85 -10.93 1.34
C GLN A 502 -19.25 -11.56 1.41
N THR A 503 -19.39 -12.76 1.97
CA THR A 503 -20.69 -13.42 2.22
C THR A 503 -21.21 -13.23 3.65
N ASN A 504 -20.63 -12.29 4.42
CA ASN A 504 -20.96 -12.02 5.83
C ASN A 504 -20.73 -13.21 6.79
N LEU A 505 -19.90 -14.19 6.42
CA LEU A 505 -19.54 -15.35 7.23
C LEU A 505 -18.26 -15.10 8.05
N PHE A 506 -18.30 -14.07 8.91
CA PHE A 506 -17.13 -13.61 9.69
C PHE A 506 -16.45 -14.72 10.50
N PHE A 507 -17.21 -15.54 11.22
CA PHE A 507 -16.64 -16.62 12.05
C PHE A 507 -15.97 -17.71 11.22
N GLU A 508 -16.49 -18.02 10.03
CA GLU A 508 -15.86 -18.98 9.13
C GLU A 508 -14.56 -18.42 8.55
N ALA A 509 -14.53 -17.13 8.22
CA ALA A 509 -13.30 -16.43 7.82
C ALA A 509 -12.19 -16.53 8.88
N VAL A 510 -12.54 -16.32 10.15
CA VAL A 510 -11.60 -16.47 11.29
C VAL A 510 -11.12 -17.92 11.42
N LYS A 511 -12.03 -18.91 11.38
CA LYS A 511 -11.67 -20.34 11.47
C LYS A 511 -10.73 -20.78 10.34
N VAL A 512 -10.97 -20.29 9.12
CA VAL A 512 -10.11 -20.56 7.95
C VAL A 512 -8.71 -20.01 8.18
N LEU A 513 -8.58 -18.75 8.63
CA LEU A 513 -7.26 -18.17 8.92
C LEU A 513 -6.55 -18.88 10.07
N GLN A 514 -7.26 -19.29 11.12
CA GLN A 514 -6.68 -20.10 12.20
C GLN A 514 -6.14 -21.44 11.68
N ARG A 515 -6.88 -22.13 10.81
CA ARG A 515 -6.40 -23.35 10.13
C ARG A 515 -5.19 -23.05 9.26
N GLY A 516 -5.22 -21.94 8.53
CA GLY A 516 -4.11 -21.48 7.69
C GLY A 516 -2.84 -21.20 8.49
N ILE A 517 -2.94 -20.54 9.64
CA ILE A 517 -1.79 -20.26 10.52
C ILE A 517 -1.28 -21.55 11.18
N ARG A 518 -2.14 -22.52 11.50
CA ARG A 518 -1.68 -23.84 11.98
C ARG A 518 -0.89 -24.59 10.90
N ALA A 519 -1.31 -24.49 9.64
CA ALA A 519 -0.60 -25.10 8.51
C ALA A 519 0.68 -24.31 8.14
N PHE A 520 0.61 -22.98 8.23
CA PHE A 520 1.66 -22.03 7.82
C PHE A 520 1.97 -21.04 8.94
N PRO A 521 2.60 -21.48 10.05
CA PRO A 521 2.85 -20.64 11.22
C PRO A 521 3.79 -19.47 10.95
N LYS A 522 4.52 -19.49 9.83
CA LYS A 522 5.46 -18.44 9.41
C LYS A 522 4.87 -17.44 8.39
N SER A 523 3.60 -17.57 7.99
CA SER A 523 2.99 -16.58 7.08
C SER A 523 2.55 -15.35 7.87
N GLY A 524 3.32 -14.25 7.74
CA GLY A 524 2.95 -12.97 8.32
C GLY A 524 1.69 -12.38 7.68
N GLU A 525 1.40 -12.69 6.42
CA GLU A 525 0.20 -12.23 5.73
C GLU A 525 -1.08 -12.79 6.36
N LEU A 526 -1.11 -14.10 6.63
CA LEU A 526 -2.23 -14.73 7.33
C LEU A 526 -2.39 -14.24 8.77
N GLN A 527 -1.28 -14.04 9.48
CA GLN A 527 -1.30 -13.48 10.82
C GLN A 527 -1.83 -12.06 10.83
N ASN A 528 -1.40 -11.20 9.89
CA ASN A 528 -1.92 -9.86 9.73
C ASN A 528 -3.44 -9.89 9.50
N ASN A 529 -3.91 -10.74 8.59
CA ASN A 529 -5.34 -10.85 8.29
C ASN A 529 -6.14 -11.30 9.52
N LEU A 530 -5.62 -12.25 10.29
CA LEU A 530 -6.30 -12.68 11.51
C LEU A 530 -6.30 -11.57 12.58
N GLY A 531 -5.18 -10.87 12.76
CA GLY A 531 -5.06 -9.72 13.64
C GLY A 531 -6.00 -8.58 13.24
N PHE A 532 -6.11 -8.31 11.94
CA PHE A 532 -7.05 -7.36 11.35
C PHE A 532 -8.51 -7.73 11.65
N LEU A 533 -8.90 -9.01 11.52
CA LEU A 533 -10.24 -9.45 11.89
C LEU A 533 -10.50 -9.33 13.39
N TYR A 534 -9.53 -9.69 14.24
CA TYR A 534 -9.67 -9.50 15.68
C TYR A 534 -9.76 -8.02 16.08
N ALA A 535 -9.06 -7.13 15.39
CA ALA A 535 -9.13 -5.67 15.63
C ALA A 535 -10.50 -5.06 15.32
N ARG A 536 -11.38 -5.77 14.60
CA ARG A 536 -12.80 -5.38 14.42
C ARG A 536 -13.70 -5.83 15.57
N THR A 537 -13.19 -6.66 16.47
CA THR A 537 -13.92 -7.19 17.63
C THR A 537 -13.41 -6.55 18.92
N SER A 538 -14.01 -6.87 20.07
CA SER A 538 -13.54 -6.42 21.38
C SER A 538 -12.31 -7.16 21.92
N VAL A 539 -11.68 -8.05 21.11
CA VAL A 539 -10.58 -8.91 21.56
C VAL A 539 -9.22 -8.28 21.25
N ALA A 540 -8.88 -7.24 22.02
CA ALA A 540 -7.68 -6.42 21.82
C ALA A 540 -6.36 -7.22 21.92
N ASP A 541 -6.23 -8.13 22.88
CA ASP A 541 -4.99 -8.90 23.11
C ASP A 541 -4.63 -9.80 21.92
N SER A 542 -5.64 -10.47 21.34
CA SER A 542 -5.44 -11.32 20.16
C SER A 542 -5.09 -10.49 18.94
N ALA A 543 -5.75 -9.34 18.75
CA ALA A 543 -5.43 -8.42 17.67
C ALA A 543 -3.97 -7.96 17.76
N TYR A 544 -3.54 -7.49 18.92
CA TYR A 544 -2.16 -7.08 19.17
C TYR A 544 -1.17 -8.22 18.90
N TYR A 545 -1.40 -9.41 19.47
CA TYR A 545 -0.50 -10.56 19.31
C TYR A 545 -0.27 -10.92 17.84
N TYR A 546 -1.35 -11.07 17.06
CA TYR A 546 -1.22 -11.49 15.66
C TYR A 546 -0.69 -10.37 14.76
N LEU A 547 -1.07 -9.11 14.99
CA LEU A 547 -0.50 -7.98 14.25
C LEU A 547 1.00 -7.82 14.54
N LYS A 548 1.41 -7.88 15.81
CA LYS A 548 2.83 -7.77 16.20
C LYS A 548 3.65 -8.93 15.67
N SER A 549 3.12 -10.16 15.70
CA SER A 549 3.79 -11.33 15.11
C SER A 549 3.99 -11.17 13.60
N ALA A 550 3.02 -10.56 12.90
CA ALA A 550 3.10 -10.35 11.46
C ALA A 550 4.22 -9.38 11.05
N THR A 551 4.61 -8.41 11.88
CA THR A 551 5.62 -7.40 11.51
C THR A 551 7.02 -7.95 11.28
N GLY A 552 7.34 -9.12 11.86
CA GLY A 552 8.61 -9.82 11.62
C GLY A 552 8.55 -10.95 10.60
N LEU A 553 7.37 -11.27 10.05
CA LEU A 553 7.15 -12.45 9.20
C LEU A 553 6.58 -12.12 7.82
N ALA A 554 5.91 -10.97 7.66
CA ALA A 554 5.28 -10.60 6.39
C ALA A 554 6.34 -10.11 5.39
N GLY A 555 6.15 -10.42 4.10
CA GLY A 555 7.04 -9.90 3.05
C GLY A 555 7.01 -8.37 2.90
N ARG A 556 5.92 -7.73 3.34
CA ARG A 556 5.74 -6.27 3.41
C ARG A 556 5.48 -5.87 4.86
N GLU A 557 6.54 -5.57 5.62
CA GLU A 557 6.48 -5.23 7.05
C GLU A 557 5.66 -3.95 7.31
N GLU A 558 5.60 -3.02 6.36
CA GLU A 558 4.93 -1.73 6.51
C GLU A 558 3.39 -1.84 6.67
N VAL A 559 2.79 -2.92 6.17
CA VAL A 559 1.34 -3.17 6.24
C VAL A 559 0.90 -3.56 7.66
N PRO A 560 1.45 -4.63 8.29
CA PRO A 560 1.10 -4.96 9.66
C PRO A 560 1.54 -3.89 10.67
N GLU A 561 2.63 -3.16 10.42
CA GLU A 561 3.01 -2.02 11.26
C GLU A 561 1.98 -0.89 11.16
N SER A 562 1.49 -0.56 9.95
CA SER A 562 0.38 0.40 9.79
C SER A 562 -0.87 -0.04 10.55
N ASN A 563 -1.23 -1.33 10.47
CA ASN A 563 -2.37 -1.88 11.24
C ASN A 563 -2.20 -1.78 12.74
N LEU A 564 -0.98 -2.00 13.23
CA LEU A 564 -0.67 -1.88 14.64
C LEU A 564 -0.88 -0.42 15.11
N LEU A 565 -0.49 0.57 14.30
CA LEU A 565 -0.78 1.99 14.59
C LEU A 565 -2.29 2.27 14.61
N SER A 566 -3.04 1.76 13.62
CA SER A 566 -4.49 1.89 13.57
C SER A 566 -5.16 1.27 14.79
N PHE A 567 -4.71 0.09 15.20
CA PHE A 567 -5.18 -0.62 16.38
C PHE A 567 -4.96 0.21 17.65
N TYR A 568 -3.78 0.80 17.82
CA TYR A 568 -3.48 1.67 18.95
C TYR A 568 -4.34 2.93 18.98
N ALA A 569 -4.54 3.57 17.83
CA ALA A 569 -5.40 4.74 17.71
C ALA A 569 -6.85 4.43 18.11
N ARG A 570 -7.33 3.23 17.77
CA ARG A 570 -8.67 2.74 18.10
C ARG A 570 -8.80 2.25 19.54
N ASN A 571 -7.68 1.94 20.20
CA ASN A 571 -7.65 1.41 21.56
C ASN A 571 -6.65 2.20 22.44
N PRO A 572 -6.93 3.48 22.77
CA PRO A 572 -6.00 4.35 23.50
C PRO A 572 -5.58 3.79 24.87
N ASN A 573 -6.44 2.99 25.51
CA ASN A 573 -6.16 2.34 26.80
C ASN A 573 -4.95 1.39 26.72
N VAL A 574 -4.70 0.77 25.57
CA VAL A 574 -3.54 -0.12 25.36
C VAL A 574 -2.25 0.70 25.40
N LEU A 575 -2.23 1.86 24.74
CA LEU A 575 -1.10 2.80 24.78
C LEU A 575 -0.90 3.43 26.16
N ALA A 576 -1.99 3.65 26.90
CA ALA A 576 -1.90 4.14 28.27
C ALA A 576 -1.25 3.12 29.21
N ALA A 577 -1.46 1.82 28.96
CA ALA A 577 -0.86 0.73 29.74
C ALA A 577 0.63 0.53 29.44
N ASP A 578 1.05 0.72 28.19
CA ASP A 578 2.46 0.61 27.78
C ASP A 578 2.83 1.63 26.69
N SER A 579 3.49 2.71 27.10
CA SER A 579 3.94 3.76 26.19
C SER A 579 5.18 3.37 25.38
N THR A 580 5.90 2.30 25.75
CA THR A 580 7.12 1.86 25.05
C THR A 580 6.82 1.24 23.67
N LEU A 581 5.58 0.78 23.47
CA LEU A 581 5.06 0.26 22.20
C LEU A 581 5.15 1.26 21.04
N ILE A 582 5.22 2.55 21.34
CA ILE A 582 5.37 3.63 20.37
C ILE A 582 6.84 3.86 19.98
N SER A 583 7.76 3.68 20.93
CA SER A 583 9.18 4.01 20.77
C SER A 583 10.01 2.96 20.03
N GLU A 584 9.56 1.72 19.96
CA GLU A 584 10.29 0.62 19.28
C GLU A 584 10.01 0.50 17.78
N ARG A 585 9.38 1.51 17.17
CA ARG A 585 8.83 1.41 15.81
C ARG A 585 9.84 1.80 14.73
N LYS A 586 9.74 1.12 13.57
CA LYS A 586 10.43 1.52 12.33
C LYS A 586 9.55 2.51 11.58
N ASP A 587 10.11 3.62 11.15
CA ASP A 587 9.37 4.59 10.33
C ASP A 587 9.34 4.19 8.87
N PHE A 588 8.15 4.20 8.28
CA PHE A 588 7.92 3.91 6.87
C PHE A 588 7.38 5.14 6.14
N SER A 589 7.82 5.32 4.89
CA SER A 589 7.25 6.32 3.97
C SER A 589 5.92 5.89 3.33
N TYR A 590 5.43 4.71 3.69
CA TYR A 590 4.19 4.14 3.20
C TYR A 590 2.98 4.97 3.64
N GLU A 591 2.05 5.26 2.72
CA GLU A 591 1.02 6.27 2.95
C GLU A 591 0.06 5.90 4.10
N SER A 592 -0.33 4.63 4.21
CA SER A 592 -1.21 4.15 5.28
C SER A 592 -0.52 4.18 6.66
N TYR A 593 0.80 3.94 6.71
CA TYR A 593 1.57 4.09 7.94
C TYR A 593 1.60 5.56 8.39
N GLN A 594 1.92 6.48 7.48
CA GLN A 594 1.94 7.92 7.77
C GLN A 594 0.57 8.43 8.24
N ALA A 595 -0.51 7.99 7.59
CA ALA A 595 -1.87 8.34 8.00
C ALA A 595 -2.15 7.96 9.46
N ASN A 596 -1.82 6.72 9.86
CA ASN A 596 -2.07 6.23 11.21
C ASN A 596 -1.14 6.85 12.25
N ALA A 597 0.10 7.16 11.88
CA ALA A 597 1.02 7.89 12.75
C ALA A 597 0.48 9.29 13.09
N LEU A 598 -0.10 9.98 12.10
CA LEU A 598 -0.75 11.28 12.29
C LEU A 598 -2.00 11.19 13.17
N VAL A 599 -2.80 10.13 13.05
CA VAL A 599 -3.93 9.91 13.97
C VAL A 599 -3.46 9.77 15.41
N LEU A 600 -2.38 9.00 15.65
CA LEU A 600 -1.86 8.85 17.01
C LEU A 600 -1.39 10.19 17.59
N GLN A 601 -0.82 11.07 16.77
CA GLN A 601 -0.47 12.43 17.18
C GLN A 601 -1.69 13.27 17.55
N LEU A 602 -2.81 13.09 16.85
CA LEU A 602 -4.07 13.79 17.14
C LEU A 602 -4.72 13.29 18.43
N ILE A 603 -4.55 12.01 18.79
CA ILE A 603 -5.17 11.40 19.97
C ILE A 603 -4.34 11.61 21.25
N ASP A 604 -3.01 11.46 21.17
CA ASP A 604 -2.11 11.69 22.32
C ASP A 604 -0.90 12.56 21.90
N PRO A 605 -1.09 13.89 21.78
CA PRO A 605 -0.05 14.82 21.33
C PRO A 605 1.19 14.85 22.26
N ALA A 606 1.02 14.48 23.53
CA ALA A 606 2.09 14.53 24.53
C ALA A 606 3.07 13.36 24.40
N LYS A 607 2.62 12.23 23.84
CA LYS A 607 3.43 11.01 23.73
C LYS A 607 3.79 10.63 22.30
N ALA A 608 3.07 11.13 21.30
CA ALA A 608 3.39 10.87 19.91
C ALA A 608 4.58 11.72 19.42
N ALA A 609 5.48 11.11 18.65
CA ALA A 609 6.48 11.85 17.90
C ALA A 609 5.77 12.76 16.87
N LYS A 610 6.26 14.00 16.69
CA LYS A 610 5.69 14.94 15.71
C LYS A 610 5.89 14.34 14.31
N ALA A 611 4.81 13.88 13.69
CA ALA A 611 4.87 13.27 12.37
C ALA A 611 5.14 14.35 11.30
N GLY A 612 6.07 14.05 10.39
CA GLY A 612 6.44 14.96 9.31
C GLY A 612 5.38 15.03 8.21
N LYS A 613 5.56 16.00 7.30
CA LYS A 613 4.76 16.14 6.08
C LYS A 613 4.77 14.81 5.28
N PRO A 614 3.62 14.33 4.79
CA PRO A 614 3.57 13.12 3.97
C PRO A 614 4.50 13.19 2.76
N GLY A 615 5.44 12.25 2.66
CA GLY A 615 6.52 12.30 1.66
C GLY A 615 6.03 12.24 0.21
N TRP A 616 4.88 11.63 -0.04
CA TRP A 616 4.29 11.52 -1.39
C TRP A 616 3.83 12.87 -1.94
N LEU A 617 3.58 13.89 -1.10
CA LEU A 617 3.21 15.24 -1.52
C LEU A 617 4.32 15.94 -2.32
N GLU A 618 5.56 15.48 -2.18
CA GLU A 618 6.73 16.01 -2.90
C GLU A 618 7.10 15.17 -4.13
N SER A 619 6.36 14.10 -4.38
CA SER A 619 6.57 13.18 -5.51
C SER A 619 5.58 13.44 -6.66
N GLU A 620 5.84 12.84 -7.82
CA GLU A 620 4.91 12.88 -8.97
C GLU A 620 3.50 12.32 -8.64
N SER A 621 3.39 11.50 -7.58
CA SER A 621 2.11 11.00 -7.05
C SER A 621 1.16 12.11 -6.63
N ALA A 622 1.65 13.31 -6.28
CA ALA A 622 0.83 14.47 -5.94
C ALA A 622 -0.03 15.00 -7.12
N LYS A 623 0.24 14.53 -8.34
CA LYS A 623 -0.54 14.86 -9.56
C LYS A 623 -1.60 13.82 -9.89
N GLN A 624 -1.62 12.67 -9.20
CA GLN A 624 -2.56 11.57 -9.42
C GLN A 624 -3.80 11.69 -8.53
N GLY A 625 -4.80 10.84 -8.77
CA GLY A 625 -5.93 10.65 -7.84
C GLY A 625 -5.47 10.11 -6.49
N LEU A 626 -6.27 10.33 -5.45
CA LEU A 626 -5.98 9.91 -4.09
C LEU A 626 -6.35 8.44 -3.89
N SER A 627 -5.39 7.65 -3.43
CA SER A 627 -5.69 6.38 -2.75
C SER A 627 -6.20 6.66 -1.33
N VAL A 628 -6.82 5.67 -0.69
CA VAL A 628 -7.26 5.75 0.72
C VAL A 628 -6.11 6.21 1.64
N GLY A 629 -4.91 5.64 1.47
CA GLY A 629 -3.67 6.05 2.16
C GLY A 629 -3.31 7.51 1.98
N ARG A 630 -3.32 8.00 0.75
CA ARG A 630 -2.98 9.39 0.41
C ARG A 630 -4.01 10.36 0.95
N PHE A 631 -5.30 10.05 0.79
CA PHE A 631 -6.38 10.87 1.35
C PHE A 631 -6.25 10.99 2.87
N ALA A 632 -6.19 9.87 3.60
CA ALA A 632 -6.15 9.89 5.06
C ALA A 632 -4.89 10.59 5.59
N SER A 633 -3.72 10.36 4.98
CA SER A 633 -2.48 11.03 5.38
C SER A 633 -2.53 12.54 5.15
N LEU A 634 -3.07 13.02 4.03
CA LEU A 634 -3.26 14.46 3.76
C LEU A 634 -4.26 15.10 4.72
N TYR A 635 -5.40 14.45 4.91
CA TYR A 635 -6.47 14.95 5.76
C TYR A 635 -5.99 15.04 7.23
N ASN A 636 -5.43 13.95 7.77
CA ASN A 636 -4.92 13.93 9.14
C ASN A 636 -3.75 14.91 9.34
N TYR A 637 -2.87 15.06 8.33
CA TYR A 637 -1.77 16.04 8.39
C TYR A 637 -2.29 17.46 8.52
N THR A 638 -3.34 17.80 7.78
CA THR A 638 -3.95 19.14 7.83
C THR A 638 -4.56 19.43 9.20
N LEU A 639 -5.20 18.43 9.82
CA LEU A 639 -5.75 18.57 11.17
C LEU A 639 -4.65 18.67 12.23
N ALA A 640 -3.57 17.89 12.11
CA ALA A 640 -2.48 17.85 13.08
C ALA A 640 -1.49 19.03 12.97
N GLY A 641 -1.39 19.65 11.79
CA GLY A 641 -0.42 20.71 11.52
C GLY A 641 -0.71 22.02 12.27
N GLU A 642 0.29 22.56 12.96
CA GLU A 642 0.22 23.88 13.60
C GLU A 642 0.61 25.01 12.63
N GLU A 643 1.55 24.74 11.72
CA GLU A 643 2.00 25.68 10.68
C GLU A 643 1.55 25.17 9.31
N ILE A 644 0.65 25.93 8.66
CA ILE A 644 0.10 25.58 7.36
C ILE A 644 0.52 26.62 6.33
N ASP A 645 1.02 26.16 5.19
CA ASP A 645 1.47 27.01 4.10
C ASP A 645 0.41 27.18 2.99
N THR A 646 0.66 28.13 2.08
CA THR A 646 -0.19 28.36 0.89
C THR A 646 -0.19 27.18 -0.07
N VAL A 647 0.90 26.40 -0.06
CA VAL A 647 1.07 25.25 -0.95
C VAL A 647 0.07 24.15 -0.57
N LEU A 648 -0.12 23.88 0.72
CA LEU A 648 -1.08 22.90 1.21
C LEU A 648 -2.51 23.30 0.84
N THR A 649 -2.91 24.55 1.09
CA THR A 649 -4.26 25.03 0.74
C THR A 649 -4.53 24.96 -0.76
N SER A 650 -3.54 25.32 -1.60
CA SER A 650 -3.66 25.20 -3.06
C SER A 650 -3.74 23.75 -3.53
N THR A 651 -3.06 22.83 -2.83
CA THR A 651 -3.09 21.40 -3.11
C THR A 651 -4.45 20.80 -2.75
N LEU A 652 -5.00 21.16 -1.58
CA LEU A 652 -6.33 20.74 -1.15
C LEU A 652 -7.40 21.21 -2.13
N GLN A 653 -7.34 22.46 -2.58
CA GLN A 653 -8.25 23.00 -3.60
C GLN A 653 -8.19 22.19 -4.90
N ARG A 654 -6.99 22.00 -5.46
CA ARG A 654 -6.81 21.24 -6.71
C ARG A 654 -7.31 19.80 -6.59
N LEU A 655 -7.12 19.16 -5.43
CA LEU A 655 -7.55 17.79 -5.19
C LEU A 655 -9.06 17.67 -4.96
N SER A 656 -9.69 18.65 -4.30
CA SER A 656 -11.15 18.67 -4.11
C SER A 656 -11.91 18.92 -5.42
N GLU A 657 -11.30 19.63 -6.37
CA GLU A 657 -11.90 19.91 -7.69
C GLU A 657 -11.68 18.77 -8.70
N ASN A 658 -10.89 17.73 -8.35
CA ASN A 658 -10.58 16.62 -9.25
C ASN A 658 -11.70 15.56 -9.23
N PRO A 659 -12.32 15.22 -10.38
CA PRO A 659 -13.38 14.22 -10.45
C PRO A 659 -12.99 12.83 -9.93
N VAL A 660 -11.70 12.47 -9.98
CA VAL A 660 -11.21 11.18 -9.47
C VAL A 660 -11.35 11.07 -7.95
N ASN A 661 -11.40 12.20 -7.24
CA ASN A 661 -11.47 12.26 -5.78
C ASN A 661 -12.88 12.56 -5.27
N GLN A 662 -13.91 12.35 -6.10
CA GLN A 662 -15.28 12.74 -5.78
C GLN A 662 -15.74 12.21 -4.41
N ASP A 663 -15.37 10.98 -4.07
CA ASP A 663 -15.69 10.31 -2.81
C ASP A 663 -15.10 10.99 -1.56
N PHE A 664 -14.10 11.86 -1.72
CA PHE A 664 -13.38 12.55 -0.65
C PHE A 664 -13.64 14.06 -0.60
N THR A 665 -14.49 14.59 -1.48
CA THR A 665 -14.61 16.03 -1.73
C THR A 665 -14.94 16.83 -0.47
N ASP A 666 -15.96 16.42 0.27
CA ASP A 666 -16.44 17.16 1.44
C ASP A 666 -15.39 17.17 2.58
N ASP A 667 -14.70 16.06 2.79
CA ASP A 667 -13.62 15.97 3.77
C ASP A 667 -12.38 16.79 3.34
N LEU A 668 -12.07 16.85 2.05
CA LEU A 668 -11.01 17.74 1.53
C LEU A 668 -11.37 19.22 1.68
N LEU A 669 -12.64 19.59 1.46
CA LEU A 669 -13.13 20.94 1.69
C LEU A 669 -13.09 21.30 3.18
N LEU A 670 -13.42 20.37 4.07
CA LEU A 670 -13.30 20.57 5.52
C LEU A 670 -11.83 20.77 5.92
N ALA A 671 -10.92 19.91 5.44
CA ALA A 671 -9.49 20.05 5.69
C ALA A 671 -8.98 21.41 5.18
N ARG A 672 -9.43 21.85 4.00
CA ARG A 672 -9.12 23.18 3.47
C ARG A 672 -9.67 24.29 4.36
N ALA A 673 -10.90 24.19 4.85
CA ALA A 673 -11.47 25.19 5.75
C ALA A 673 -10.66 25.33 7.05
N VAL A 674 -10.26 24.20 7.65
CA VAL A 674 -9.37 24.18 8.83
C VAL A 674 -8.01 24.80 8.50
N ALA A 675 -7.46 24.50 7.34
CA ALA A 675 -6.20 25.07 6.87
C ALA A 675 -6.27 26.60 6.69
N GLU A 676 -7.31 27.11 6.06
CA GLU A 676 -7.53 28.55 5.88
C GLU A 676 -7.76 29.24 7.24
N TYR A 677 -8.47 28.58 8.17
CA TYR A 677 -8.68 29.12 9.52
C TYR A 677 -7.36 29.29 10.28
N LYS A 678 -6.52 28.25 10.32
CA LYS A 678 -5.19 28.28 10.96
C LYS A 678 -4.24 29.30 10.33
N ARG A 679 -4.46 29.67 9.06
CA ARG A 679 -3.71 30.70 8.34
C ARG A 679 -4.27 32.12 8.51
N HIS A 680 -5.26 32.31 9.39
CA HIS A 680 -5.98 33.58 9.59
C HIS A 680 -6.67 34.10 8.31
N ASN A 681 -7.18 33.20 7.47
CA ASN A 681 -8.08 33.50 6.35
C ASN A 681 -9.51 33.07 6.69
N GLN A 682 -10.04 33.66 7.76
CA GLN A 682 -11.36 33.34 8.31
C GLN A 682 -12.50 33.49 7.28
N PRO A 683 -12.53 34.51 6.38
CA PRO A 683 -13.59 34.59 5.38
C PRO A 683 -13.68 33.35 4.48
N ALA A 684 -12.54 32.85 3.98
CA ALA A 684 -12.51 31.65 3.17
C ALA A 684 -12.90 30.40 3.97
N ALA A 685 -12.41 30.30 5.22
CA ALA A 685 -12.76 29.19 6.11
C ALA A 685 -14.27 29.12 6.38
N PHE A 686 -14.89 30.23 6.77
CA PHE A 686 -16.32 30.27 7.06
C PHE A 686 -17.20 30.09 5.81
N SER A 687 -16.76 30.61 4.65
CA SER A 687 -17.44 30.35 3.38
C SER A 687 -17.48 28.86 3.04
N LEU A 688 -16.35 28.15 3.19
CA LEU A 688 -16.27 26.72 2.95
C LEU A 688 -17.11 25.92 3.94
N LEU A 689 -17.08 26.29 5.22
CA LEU A 689 -17.90 25.63 6.24
C LEU A 689 -19.40 25.84 6.03
N SER A 690 -19.83 27.04 5.61
CA SER A 690 -21.24 27.31 5.27
C SER A 690 -21.67 26.47 4.08
N GLN A 691 -20.85 26.41 3.03
CA GLN A 691 -21.11 25.57 1.85
C GLN A 691 -21.27 24.10 2.24
N LEU A 692 -20.38 23.57 3.09
CA LEU A 692 -20.48 22.20 3.61
C LEU A 692 -21.75 21.99 4.44
N ALA A 693 -22.08 22.95 5.31
CA ALA A 693 -23.27 22.90 6.16
C ALA A 693 -24.61 22.92 5.39
N GLU A 694 -24.64 23.54 4.21
CA GLU A 694 -25.81 23.64 3.34
C GLU A 694 -25.95 22.43 2.41
N ASN A 695 -24.82 21.93 1.87
CA ASN A 695 -24.82 20.87 0.86
C ASN A 695 -24.89 19.46 1.45
N ASP A 696 -24.30 19.22 2.63
CA ASP A 696 -24.30 17.91 3.28
C ASP A 696 -25.44 17.81 4.31
N GLN A 697 -26.53 17.14 3.93
CA GLN A 697 -27.67 16.92 4.83
C GLN A 697 -27.33 16.05 6.05
N ARG A 698 -26.34 15.17 5.96
CA ARG A 698 -25.98 14.21 7.02
C ARG A 698 -25.06 14.85 8.05
N ASN A 699 -24.05 15.59 7.62
CA ASN A 699 -23.06 16.20 8.51
C ASN A 699 -23.22 17.71 8.68
N GLY A 700 -24.25 18.32 8.07
CA GLY A 700 -24.46 19.76 8.11
C GLY A 700 -24.57 20.33 9.53
N SER A 701 -25.16 19.60 10.48
CA SER A 701 -25.20 20.01 11.89
C SER A 701 -23.79 20.04 12.51
N THR A 702 -22.95 19.05 12.23
CA THR A 702 -21.55 18.99 12.70
C THR A 702 -20.76 20.19 12.16
N TYR A 703 -20.89 20.51 10.87
CA TYR A 703 -20.22 21.67 10.28
C TYR A 703 -20.67 22.99 10.89
N ARG A 704 -21.96 23.12 11.22
CA ARG A 704 -22.49 24.28 11.96
C ARG A 704 -21.96 24.37 13.38
N SER A 705 -21.84 23.25 14.10
CA SER A 705 -21.24 23.24 15.44
C SER A 705 -19.77 23.66 15.41
N ILE A 706 -18.99 23.16 14.43
CA ILE A 706 -17.60 23.59 14.21
C ILE A 706 -17.56 25.10 13.92
N THR A 707 -18.37 25.56 12.97
CA THR A 707 -18.44 26.98 12.59
C THR A 707 -18.79 27.85 13.79
N GLY A 708 -19.81 27.49 14.57
CA GLY A 708 -20.23 28.24 15.76
C GLY A 708 -19.13 28.34 16.82
N LEU A 709 -18.36 27.27 17.06
CA LEU A 709 -17.23 27.28 17.99
C LEU A 709 -16.09 28.17 17.50
N LEU A 710 -15.75 28.11 16.21
CA LEU A 710 -14.72 28.98 15.62
C LEU A 710 -15.16 30.45 15.60
N LEU A 711 -16.46 30.74 15.39
CA LEU A 711 -17.02 32.09 15.52
C LEU A 711 -16.96 32.59 16.97
N LEU A 712 -17.21 31.72 17.96
CA LEU A 712 -17.03 32.05 19.38
C LEU A 712 -15.59 32.44 19.69
N GLU A 713 -14.60 31.71 19.16
CA GLU A 713 -13.18 32.01 19.34
C GLU A 713 -12.81 33.39 18.74
N GLN A 714 -13.39 33.74 17.59
CA GLN A 714 -13.18 35.04 16.94
C GLN A 714 -13.96 36.20 17.60
N GLY A 715 -14.74 35.94 18.65
CA GLY A 715 -15.54 36.96 19.34
C GLY A 715 -16.83 37.36 18.61
N LEU A 716 -17.23 36.61 17.58
CA LEU A 716 -18.43 36.86 16.76
C LEU A 716 -19.66 36.20 17.41
N TYR A 717 -19.96 36.60 18.64
CA TYR A 717 -20.86 35.87 19.53
C TYR A 717 -22.31 35.76 19.02
N ARG A 718 -22.88 36.83 18.43
CA ARG A 718 -24.27 36.79 17.94
C ARG A 718 -24.41 35.85 16.75
N LEU A 719 -23.49 35.94 15.78
CA LEU A 719 -23.44 35.05 14.62
C LEU A 719 -23.19 33.59 15.03
N ALA A 720 -22.32 33.37 16.03
CA ALA A 720 -22.14 32.03 16.60
C ALA A 720 -23.46 31.49 17.17
N ALA A 721 -24.20 32.30 17.92
CA ALA A 721 -25.49 31.91 18.51
C ALA A 721 -26.55 31.59 17.43
N GLU A 722 -26.58 32.33 16.33
CA GLU A 722 -27.45 32.05 15.18
C GLU A 722 -27.06 30.74 14.49
N THR A 723 -25.76 30.52 14.28
CA THR A 723 -25.22 29.31 13.66
C THR A 723 -25.56 28.05 14.46
N PHE A 724 -25.38 28.10 15.78
CA PHE A 724 -25.82 27.01 16.68
C PHE A 724 -27.33 26.83 16.69
N GLY A 725 -28.09 27.90 16.44
CA GLY A 725 -29.55 27.89 16.47
C GLY A 725 -30.22 27.06 15.38
N ALA A 726 -29.50 26.72 14.31
CA ALA A 726 -29.98 25.80 13.28
C ALA A 726 -29.85 24.32 13.68
N ASN A 727 -29.16 24.03 14.79
CA ASN A 727 -29.04 22.69 15.36
C ASN A 727 -30.00 22.53 16.56
N SER A 728 -30.48 21.30 16.77
CA SER A 728 -31.43 20.96 17.83
C SER A 728 -30.84 20.17 19.00
N ASP A 729 -29.55 19.79 18.93
CA ASP A 729 -28.89 19.03 19.99
C ASP A 729 -28.57 19.90 21.22
N THR A 730 -28.56 19.26 22.40
CA THR A 730 -28.35 19.97 23.68
C THR A 730 -27.01 20.69 23.76
N THR A 731 -25.96 20.15 23.11
CA THR A 731 -24.61 20.74 23.12
C THR A 731 -24.58 22.04 22.32
N SER A 732 -25.17 22.07 21.12
CA SER A 732 -25.33 23.30 20.34
C SER A 732 -26.20 24.33 21.08
N ILE A 733 -27.27 23.91 21.77
CA ILE A 733 -28.11 24.80 22.58
C ILE A 733 -27.33 25.40 23.76
N TYR A 734 -26.48 24.61 24.41
CA TYR A 734 -25.59 25.09 25.46
C TYR A 734 -24.62 26.15 24.94
N TYR A 735 -23.93 25.87 23.82
CA TYR A 735 -23.03 26.87 23.23
C TYR A 735 -23.76 28.11 22.72
N ARG A 736 -25.01 27.98 22.25
CA ARG A 736 -25.89 29.10 21.92
C ARG A 736 -26.20 29.97 23.13
N ALA A 737 -26.47 29.35 24.29
CA ALA A 737 -26.71 30.07 25.54
C ALA A 737 -25.46 30.85 25.99
N ILE A 738 -24.28 30.22 25.90
CA ILE A 738 -22.99 30.88 26.16
C ILE A 738 -22.76 32.05 25.19
N ALA A 739 -23.00 31.83 23.90
CA ALA A 739 -22.80 32.83 22.86
C ALA A 739 -23.65 34.09 23.11
N PHE A 740 -24.95 33.96 23.39
CA PHE A 740 -25.79 35.11 23.76
C PHE A 740 -25.38 35.77 25.09
N THR A 741 -24.91 34.99 26.07
CA THR A 741 -24.40 35.54 27.34
C THR A 741 -23.16 36.40 27.09
N LYS A 742 -22.23 35.93 26.24
CA LYS A 742 -21.03 36.67 25.83
C LYS A 742 -21.34 37.87 24.94
N ALA A 743 -22.42 37.81 24.17
CA ALA A 743 -22.95 38.94 23.41
C ALA A 743 -23.61 40.03 24.30
N ASN A 744 -23.68 39.81 25.62
CA ASN A 744 -24.36 40.67 26.59
C ASN A 744 -25.89 40.76 26.34
N ASP A 745 -26.50 39.67 25.86
CA ASP A 745 -27.95 39.53 25.63
C ASP A 745 -28.58 38.51 26.61
N PRO A 746 -28.61 38.77 27.92
CA PRO A 746 -29.03 37.79 28.93
C PRO A 746 -30.50 37.36 28.81
N ALA A 747 -31.36 38.21 28.25
CA ALA A 747 -32.78 37.88 28.02
C ALA A 747 -32.96 36.79 26.95
N LEU A 748 -32.20 36.86 25.85
CA LEU A 748 -32.22 35.84 24.80
C LEU A 748 -31.55 34.55 25.26
N ALA A 749 -30.51 34.65 26.09
CA ALA A 749 -29.79 33.48 26.60
C ALA A 749 -30.66 32.62 27.55
N GLN A 750 -31.66 33.19 28.23
CA GLN A 750 -32.34 32.55 29.36
C GLN A 750 -33.04 31.24 28.98
N SER A 751 -33.86 31.26 27.93
CA SER A 751 -34.58 30.06 27.48
C SER A 751 -33.63 28.95 27.04
N PHE A 752 -32.47 29.29 26.48
CA PHE A 752 -31.47 28.30 26.07
C PHE A 752 -30.73 27.71 27.26
N TRP A 753 -30.40 28.52 28.27
CA TRP A 753 -29.86 28.04 29.54
C TRP A 753 -30.85 27.09 30.25
N GLU A 754 -32.15 27.38 30.23
CA GLU A 754 -33.18 26.50 30.80
C GLU A 754 -33.24 25.14 30.11
N VAL A 755 -33.09 25.10 28.78
CA VAL A 755 -33.07 23.85 28.02
C VAL A 755 -31.77 23.07 28.26
N ALA A 756 -30.61 23.73 28.20
CA ALA A 756 -29.31 23.10 28.39
C ALA A 756 -29.13 22.54 29.82
N ALA A 757 -29.70 23.20 30.83
CA ALA A 757 -29.58 22.81 32.23
C ALA A 757 -30.33 21.53 32.62
N LYS A 758 -31.29 21.04 31.81
CA LYS A 758 -32.19 19.94 32.21
C LYS A 758 -31.47 18.66 32.64
N ASN A 759 -30.34 18.35 32.01
CA ASN A 759 -29.61 17.09 32.19
C ASN A 759 -28.17 17.26 32.69
N ASP A 760 -27.75 18.50 33.00
CA ASP A 760 -26.40 18.79 33.46
C ASP A 760 -26.43 19.68 34.72
N PRO A 761 -26.10 19.12 35.91
CA PRO A 761 -26.12 19.87 37.17
C PRO A 761 -25.15 21.06 37.20
N ALA A 762 -24.02 21.00 36.49
CA ALA A 762 -23.06 22.10 36.43
C ALA A 762 -23.61 23.25 35.58
N VAL A 763 -24.24 22.92 34.45
CA VAL A 763 -24.94 23.91 33.61
C VAL A 763 -26.14 24.52 34.37
N ALA A 764 -26.89 23.71 35.11
CA ALA A 764 -27.99 24.18 35.97
C ALA A 764 -27.48 25.13 37.07
N ALA A 765 -26.35 24.79 37.70
CA ALA A 765 -25.70 25.62 38.68
C ALA A 765 -25.30 26.99 38.12
N LEU A 766 -24.72 27.04 36.93
CA LEU A 766 -24.36 28.29 36.24
C LEU A 766 -25.59 29.12 35.87
N LYS A 767 -26.64 28.47 35.32
CA LYS A 767 -27.93 29.12 35.02
C LYS A 767 -28.53 29.77 36.26
N GLN A 768 -28.64 29.05 37.37
CA GLN A 768 -29.23 29.57 38.61
C GLN A 768 -28.47 30.79 39.15
N VAL A 769 -27.15 30.80 39.01
CA VAL A 769 -26.30 31.92 39.41
C VAL A 769 -26.47 33.12 38.46
N LEU A 770 -26.45 32.89 37.15
CA LEU A 770 -26.67 33.94 36.15
C LEU A 770 -28.04 34.61 36.29
N TYR A 771 -29.09 33.86 36.64
CA TYR A 771 -30.45 34.40 36.79
C TYR A 771 -30.85 34.64 38.26
N GLN A 772 -29.88 34.72 39.18
CA GLN A 772 -30.07 35.08 40.58
C GLN A 772 -31.07 34.21 41.36
N GLU A 773 -31.30 32.97 40.91
CA GLU A 773 -32.12 31.98 41.63
C GLU A 773 -31.41 31.48 42.89
N ARG A 774 -30.08 31.56 42.91
CA ARG A 774 -29.24 31.36 44.10
C ARG A 774 -27.97 32.21 44.05
N LYS A 775 -27.33 32.38 45.22
CA LYS A 775 -26.03 33.05 45.33
C LYS A 775 -24.89 32.14 44.82
N PRO A 776 -23.86 32.70 44.17
CA PRO A 776 -22.69 31.94 43.73
C PRO A 776 -21.91 31.39 44.92
N GLN A 777 -21.55 30.11 44.86
CA GLN A 777 -20.84 29.39 45.93
C GLN A 777 -19.42 29.03 45.52
N THR A 778 -19.25 28.44 44.33
CA THR A 778 -17.93 28.03 43.83
C THR A 778 -17.18 29.23 43.23
N ASP A 779 -15.86 29.14 43.16
CA ASP A 779 -15.04 30.20 42.57
C ASP A 779 -15.32 30.40 41.07
N LEU A 780 -15.67 29.34 40.34
CA LEU A 780 -16.12 29.43 38.95
C LEU A 780 -17.46 30.18 38.86
N GLU A 781 -18.44 29.84 39.70
CA GLU A 781 -19.74 30.55 39.75
C GLU A 781 -19.56 32.04 40.06
N LYS A 782 -18.73 32.37 41.05
CA LYS A 782 -18.41 33.76 41.40
C LYS A 782 -17.73 34.47 40.24
N ALA A 783 -16.79 33.82 39.54
CA ALA A 783 -16.09 34.38 38.41
C ALA A 783 -17.02 34.63 37.21
N VAL A 784 -17.89 33.66 36.88
CA VAL A 784 -18.91 33.79 35.83
C VAL A 784 -19.89 34.91 36.17
N TYR A 785 -20.40 34.95 37.40
CA TYR A 785 -21.28 36.03 37.87
C TYR A 785 -20.59 37.39 37.74
N ALA A 786 -19.39 37.50 38.31
CA ALA A 786 -18.59 38.70 38.27
C ALA A 786 -18.06 39.06 36.89
N THR A 787 -18.27 38.25 35.84
CA THR A 787 -17.89 38.52 34.44
C THR A 787 -19.09 38.94 33.58
N TYR A 788 -20.25 38.29 33.74
CA TYR A 788 -21.39 38.48 32.83
C TYR A 788 -22.60 39.21 33.44
N LYS A 789 -22.68 39.39 34.76
CA LYS A 789 -23.74 40.19 35.40
C LYS A 789 -23.35 41.67 35.49
N THR A 790 -23.34 42.33 34.34
CA THR A 790 -22.94 43.74 34.19
C THR A 790 -23.92 44.74 34.81
N ASP A 791 -25.16 44.32 35.03
CA ASP A 791 -26.23 45.09 35.64
C ASP A 791 -26.17 45.16 37.18
N ASP A 792 -25.49 44.22 37.85
CA ASP A 792 -25.38 44.19 39.30
C ASP A 792 -24.14 44.95 39.80
N PHE A 793 -24.37 46.12 40.41
CA PHE A 793 -23.32 46.94 41.02
C PHE A 793 -22.53 46.22 42.13
N ASN A 794 -23.09 45.19 42.76
CA ASN A 794 -22.44 44.42 43.83
C ASN A 794 -21.56 43.26 43.32
N ARG A 795 -21.47 43.04 42.01
CA ARG A 795 -20.66 41.94 41.43
C ARG A 795 -19.19 41.95 41.88
N GLY A 796 -18.64 43.13 42.19
CA GLY A 796 -17.28 43.30 42.70
C GLY A 796 -17.04 42.63 44.05
N ALA A 797 -18.05 42.57 44.92
CA ALA A 797 -17.96 41.90 46.22
C ALA A 797 -17.74 40.38 46.05
N TYR A 798 -18.39 39.76 45.05
CA TYR A 798 -18.16 38.35 44.76
C TYR A 798 -16.76 38.10 44.20
N TRP A 799 -16.26 39.00 43.32
CA TRP A 799 -14.91 38.92 42.77
C TRP A 799 -13.82 38.94 43.87
N GLU A 800 -13.96 39.79 44.89
CA GLU A 800 -12.98 39.86 45.99
C GLU A 800 -12.85 38.53 46.74
N THR A 801 -13.93 37.76 46.83
CA THR A 801 -13.99 36.47 47.55
C THR A 801 -13.47 35.27 46.76
N ILE A 802 -13.11 35.44 45.48
CA ILE A 802 -12.51 34.37 44.66
C ILE A 802 -11.10 34.07 45.19
N GLN A 803 -10.81 32.79 45.43
CA GLN A 803 -9.53 32.31 45.95
C GLN A 803 -8.65 31.74 44.84
N GLU A 804 -9.23 31.05 43.85
CA GLU A 804 -8.46 30.51 42.71
C GLU A 804 -7.85 31.68 41.89
N PRO A 805 -6.51 31.76 41.77
CA PRO A 805 -5.84 32.92 41.19
C PRO A 805 -6.20 33.20 39.72
N SER A 806 -6.38 32.16 38.90
CA SER A 806 -6.63 32.31 37.46
C SER A 806 -8.03 32.89 37.21
N LEU A 807 -9.06 32.32 37.83
CA LEU A 807 -10.45 32.76 37.79
C LEU A 807 -10.60 34.17 38.38
N LYS A 808 -9.90 34.48 39.48
CA LYS A 808 -9.87 35.85 40.03
C LYS A 808 -9.29 36.85 39.02
N THR A 809 -8.26 36.43 38.30
CA THR A 809 -7.62 37.25 37.27
C THR A 809 -8.53 37.47 36.08
N VAL A 810 -9.16 36.42 35.56
CA VAL A 810 -10.08 36.49 34.41
C VAL A 810 -11.29 37.37 34.72
N ALA A 811 -11.97 37.15 35.84
CA ALA A 811 -13.10 37.98 36.26
C ALA A 811 -12.68 39.43 36.57
N GLY A 812 -11.48 39.62 37.14
CA GLY A 812 -10.92 40.95 37.38
C GLY A 812 -10.62 41.72 36.10
N VAL A 813 -10.15 41.03 35.05
CA VAL A 813 -9.97 41.61 33.70
C VAL A 813 -11.31 42.07 33.11
N ALA A 814 -12.37 41.31 33.29
CA ALA A 814 -13.71 41.72 32.86
C ALA A 814 -14.17 43.01 33.57
N LEU A 815 -13.95 43.12 34.89
CA LEU A 815 -14.23 44.35 35.65
C LEU A 815 -13.38 45.54 35.18
N ILE A 816 -12.09 45.32 34.91
CA ILE A 816 -11.19 46.35 34.36
C ILE A 816 -11.74 46.87 33.03
N ASN A 817 -12.15 45.97 32.14
CA ASN A 817 -12.68 46.31 30.84
C ASN A 817 -13.97 47.15 30.96
N ASP A 818 -14.91 46.72 31.80
CA ASP A 818 -16.15 47.45 32.07
C ASP A 818 -15.90 48.86 32.64
N TYR A 819 -15.00 48.98 33.63
CA TYR A 819 -14.60 50.29 34.14
C TYR A 819 -13.96 51.19 33.08
N LEU A 820 -13.17 50.62 32.15
CA LEU A 820 -12.57 51.39 31.07
C LEU A 820 -13.61 51.83 30.03
N ASP A 821 -14.60 51.00 29.75
CA ASP A 821 -15.74 51.35 28.88
C ASP A 821 -16.59 52.48 29.48
N GLN A 822 -16.71 52.53 30.81
CA GLN A 822 -17.35 53.62 31.54
C GLN A 822 -16.43 54.83 31.81
N LEU A 823 -15.23 54.88 31.21
CA LEU A 823 -14.20 55.92 31.39
C LEU A 823 -13.65 56.07 32.82
N GLN A 824 -13.83 55.07 33.68
CA GLN A 824 -13.40 55.02 35.08
C GLN A 824 -12.00 54.38 35.24
N TRP A 825 -10.98 54.92 34.56
CA TRP A 825 -9.64 54.31 34.52
C TRP A 825 -8.95 54.14 35.90
N ARG A 826 -9.32 54.94 36.91
CA ARG A 826 -8.77 54.81 38.27
C ARG A 826 -9.26 53.52 38.96
N ASN A 827 -10.53 53.18 38.77
CA ASN A 827 -11.10 51.94 39.30
C ASN A 827 -10.48 50.73 38.62
N ALA A 828 -10.31 50.80 37.29
CA ALA A 828 -9.57 49.81 36.52
C ALA A 828 -8.12 49.63 37.02
N GLN A 829 -7.41 50.72 37.33
CA GLN A 829 -6.05 50.65 37.89
C GLN A 829 -6.02 49.98 39.27
N LEU A 830 -7.02 50.22 40.12
CA LEU A 830 -7.14 49.62 41.45
C LEU A 830 -7.37 48.11 41.33
N VAL A 831 -8.31 47.68 40.49
CA VAL A 831 -8.55 46.25 40.24
C VAL A 831 -7.29 45.58 39.67
N LEU A 832 -6.63 46.18 38.68
CA LEU A 832 -5.40 45.65 38.09
C LEU A 832 -4.28 45.46 39.14
N SER A 833 -4.16 46.39 40.09
CA SER A 833 -3.18 46.30 41.18
C SER A 833 -3.48 45.20 42.21
N GLY A 834 -4.76 44.82 42.33
CA GLY A 834 -5.22 43.75 43.21
C GLY A 834 -5.23 42.36 42.56
N LEU A 835 -4.89 42.24 41.26
CA LEU A 835 -4.83 40.93 40.60
C LEU A 835 -3.61 40.12 41.06
N PRO A 836 -3.75 38.79 41.14
CA PRO A 836 -2.62 37.89 41.35
C PRO A 836 -1.45 38.13 40.37
N ASP A 837 -0.24 37.76 40.81
CA ASP A 837 0.95 37.80 39.96
C ASP A 837 0.76 36.91 38.73
N SER A 838 1.10 37.42 37.54
CA SER A 838 1.13 36.69 36.27
C SER A 838 1.85 35.35 36.32
N LYS A 839 2.83 35.17 37.21
CA LYS A 839 3.56 33.90 37.36
C LYS A 839 2.80 32.83 38.14
N LYS A 840 1.71 33.21 38.82
CA LYS A 840 0.90 32.34 39.70
C LYS A 840 -0.45 31.95 39.09
N VAL A 841 -0.68 32.30 37.83
CA VAL A 841 -1.97 32.09 37.14
C VAL A 841 -1.73 31.31 35.85
N SER A 842 -2.80 30.79 35.26
CA SER A 842 -2.74 30.14 33.94
C SER A 842 -2.18 31.08 32.87
N SER A 843 -1.57 30.53 31.82
CA SER A 843 -1.05 31.30 30.68
C SER A 843 -2.14 32.14 30.00
N VAL A 844 -3.38 31.64 29.97
CA VAL A 844 -4.56 32.36 29.50
C VAL A 844 -4.84 33.58 30.38
N ALA A 845 -4.96 33.40 31.70
CA ALA A 845 -5.22 34.47 32.65
C ALA A 845 -4.10 35.54 32.64
N ALA A 846 -2.83 35.12 32.54
CA ALA A 846 -1.70 36.03 32.41
C ALA A 846 -1.78 36.87 31.13
N SER A 847 -2.14 36.25 30.00
CA SER A 847 -2.31 36.94 28.72
C SER A 847 -3.41 37.99 28.79
N LEU A 848 -4.59 37.63 29.30
CA LEU A 848 -5.72 38.53 29.48
C LEU A 848 -5.38 39.72 30.40
N ARG A 849 -4.70 39.46 31.52
CA ARG A 849 -4.20 40.50 32.43
C ARG A 849 -3.28 41.48 31.73
N ASN A 850 -2.33 40.97 30.95
CA ASN A 850 -1.34 41.80 30.25
C ASN A 850 -2.01 42.64 29.16
N VAL A 851 -2.94 42.07 28.39
CA VAL A 851 -3.74 42.81 27.38
C VAL A 851 -4.57 43.93 28.05
N ALA A 852 -5.22 43.64 29.18
CA ALA A 852 -5.96 44.65 29.95
C ALA A 852 -5.06 45.78 30.48
N ALA A 853 -3.82 45.46 30.89
CA ALA A 853 -2.84 46.46 31.30
C ALA A 853 -2.37 47.37 30.15
N ILE A 854 -2.23 46.81 28.94
CA ILE A 854 -1.95 47.59 27.71
C ILE A 854 -3.14 48.51 27.41
N ARG A 855 -4.37 47.99 27.47
CA ARG A 855 -5.60 48.78 27.31
C ARG A 855 -5.66 49.96 28.29
N LEU A 856 -5.41 49.72 29.59
CA LEU A 856 -5.35 50.77 30.61
C LEU A 856 -4.25 51.80 30.30
N SER A 857 -3.09 51.34 29.81
CA SER A 857 -1.99 52.22 29.39
C SER A 857 -2.39 53.12 28.21
N ALA A 858 -3.21 52.62 27.27
CA ALA A 858 -3.77 53.40 26.17
C ALA A 858 -4.72 54.51 26.66
N PHE A 859 -5.53 54.25 27.69
CA PHE A 859 -6.37 55.27 28.34
C PHE A 859 -5.54 56.34 29.06
N ARG A 860 -4.43 55.93 29.69
CA ARG A 860 -3.48 56.83 30.35
C ARG A 860 -2.50 57.51 29.41
N ARG A 861 -2.54 57.18 28.11
CA ARG A 861 -1.59 57.65 27.07
C ARG A 861 -0.12 57.37 27.44
N SER A 862 0.12 56.26 28.12
CA SER A 862 1.45 55.86 28.62
C SER A 862 2.11 54.83 27.69
N VAL A 863 2.92 55.30 26.74
CA VAL A 863 3.58 54.43 25.76
C VAL A 863 4.55 53.46 26.42
N GLY A 864 5.41 53.94 27.32
CA GLY A 864 6.42 53.09 27.96
C GLY A 864 5.79 51.93 28.75
N SER A 865 4.68 52.20 29.44
CA SER A 865 3.92 51.17 30.16
C SER A 865 3.33 50.13 29.20
N ALA A 866 2.70 50.59 28.11
CA ALA A 866 2.11 49.71 27.10
C ALA A 866 3.17 48.82 26.44
N GLU A 867 4.31 49.38 26.03
CA GLU A 867 5.42 48.64 25.41
C GLU A 867 6.09 47.64 26.37
N THR A 868 6.11 47.96 27.67
CA THR A 868 6.65 47.05 28.69
C THR A 868 5.72 45.86 28.89
N MET A 869 4.42 46.09 29.08
CA MET A 869 3.43 45.02 29.23
C MET A 869 3.30 44.16 27.97
N ALA A 870 3.51 44.75 26.79
CA ALA A 870 3.55 44.00 25.54
C ALA A 870 4.81 43.12 25.38
N LYS A 871 5.79 43.15 26.29
CA LYS A 871 6.92 42.19 26.27
C LYS A 871 6.67 40.98 27.16
N GLU A 872 5.66 41.04 28.01
CA GLU A 872 5.27 39.94 28.89
C GLU A 872 4.58 38.80 28.10
N LEU A 873 4.37 37.66 28.78
CA LEU A 873 3.72 36.48 28.21
C LEU A 873 2.32 36.82 27.67
N ILE A 874 2.11 36.61 26.37
CA ILE A 874 0.83 36.73 25.67
C ILE A 874 0.73 35.58 24.66
N LEU A 875 -0.25 34.69 24.85
CA LEU A 875 -0.48 33.56 23.95
C LEU A 875 -0.88 34.04 22.54
N PRO A 876 -0.60 33.24 21.48
CA PRO A 876 -0.90 33.60 20.09
C PRO A 876 -2.32 34.13 19.86
N GLN A 877 -3.34 33.47 20.44
CA GLN A 877 -4.75 33.87 20.30
C GLN A 877 -5.07 35.28 20.83
N TYR A 878 -4.26 35.84 21.75
CA TYR A 878 -4.44 37.17 22.33
C TYR A 878 -3.51 38.23 21.73
N GLN A 879 -2.69 37.88 20.72
CA GLN A 879 -1.74 38.81 20.10
C GLN A 879 -2.45 39.89 19.28
N ALA A 880 -3.57 39.57 18.63
CA ALA A 880 -4.36 40.54 17.88
C ALA A 880 -4.83 41.71 18.78
N GLU A 881 -5.36 41.38 19.96
CA GLU A 881 -5.82 42.36 20.94
C GLU A 881 -4.66 43.17 21.54
N ARG A 882 -3.52 42.52 21.81
CA ARG A 882 -2.30 43.20 22.24
C ARG A 882 -1.87 44.27 21.22
N ASP A 883 -1.73 43.88 19.96
CA ASP A 883 -1.27 44.78 18.90
C ASP A 883 -2.29 45.89 18.63
N TYR A 884 -3.58 45.58 18.74
CA TYR A 884 -4.65 46.57 18.68
C TYR A 884 -4.52 47.64 19.78
N TRP A 885 -4.36 47.24 21.04
CA TRP A 885 -4.25 48.20 22.15
C TRP A 885 -2.92 48.98 22.14
N LEU A 886 -1.84 48.38 21.63
CA LEU A 886 -0.60 49.11 21.31
C LEU A 886 -0.86 50.16 20.22
N GLY A 887 -1.55 49.78 19.15
CA GLY A 887 -1.97 50.68 18.07
C GLY A 887 -2.75 51.88 18.59
N GLN A 888 -3.75 51.63 19.43
CA GLN A 888 -4.53 52.66 20.13
C GLN A 888 -3.65 53.58 20.99
N THR A 889 -2.68 53.02 21.70
CA THR A 889 -1.74 53.80 22.53
C THR A 889 -0.88 54.74 21.65
N TYR A 890 -0.37 54.23 20.53
CA TYR A 890 0.41 55.01 19.58
C TYR A 890 -0.43 56.08 18.88
N GLU A 891 -1.65 55.75 18.46
CA GLU A 891 -2.56 56.71 17.81
C GLU A 891 -2.89 57.87 18.76
N ARG A 892 -3.29 57.56 20.00
CA ARG A 892 -3.61 58.58 21.03
C ARG A 892 -2.43 59.44 21.43
N THR A 893 -1.20 59.00 21.17
CA THR A 893 0.05 59.74 21.42
C THR A 893 0.67 60.31 20.14
N ARG A 894 -0.07 60.31 19.02
CA ARG A 894 0.32 60.86 17.71
C ARG A 894 1.55 60.18 17.08
N ARG A 895 1.80 58.91 17.38
CA ARG A 895 2.86 58.08 16.77
C ARG A 895 2.32 57.24 15.61
N THR A 896 1.88 57.92 14.55
CA THR A 896 1.09 57.36 13.45
C THR A 896 1.72 56.15 12.74
N ALA A 897 3.04 56.14 12.49
CA ALA A 897 3.71 55.03 11.81
C ALA A 897 3.72 53.75 12.67
N GLN A 898 3.92 53.88 13.98
CA GLN A 898 3.87 52.75 14.91
C GLN A 898 2.44 52.24 15.07
N ALA A 899 1.45 53.15 15.15
CA ALA A 899 0.04 52.80 15.19
C ALA A 899 -0.38 52.00 13.96
N GLN A 900 0.01 52.46 12.76
CA GLN A 900 -0.29 51.76 11.51
C GLN A 900 0.36 50.36 11.46
N LYS A 901 1.60 50.22 11.92
CA LYS A 901 2.27 48.91 11.98
C LYS A 901 1.52 47.97 12.93
N ALA A 902 1.18 48.42 14.13
CA ALA A 902 0.48 47.63 15.12
C ALA A 902 -0.93 47.21 14.64
N TYR A 903 -1.69 48.13 14.02
CA TYR A 903 -2.99 47.79 13.42
C TYR A 903 -2.88 46.78 12.27
N ARG A 904 -1.83 46.87 11.43
CA ARG A 904 -1.61 45.85 10.38
C ARG A 904 -1.35 44.46 10.97
N GLN A 905 -0.57 44.37 12.05
CA GLN A 905 -0.31 43.10 12.73
C GLN A 905 -1.59 42.55 13.38
N ALA A 906 -2.37 43.41 14.03
CA ALA A 906 -3.66 43.04 14.61
C ALA A 906 -4.66 42.53 13.55
N LEU A 907 -4.74 43.21 12.39
CA LEU A 907 -5.60 42.82 11.27
C LEU A 907 -5.18 41.50 10.62
N GLN A 908 -3.89 41.18 10.59
CA GLN A 908 -3.41 39.90 10.04
C GLN A 908 -3.88 38.71 10.89
N LEU A 909 -4.02 38.90 12.21
CA LEU A 909 -4.41 37.85 13.13
C LEU A 909 -5.93 37.75 13.31
N ALA A 910 -6.63 38.89 13.34
CA ALA A 910 -8.08 38.98 13.53
C ALA A 910 -8.74 39.93 12.52
N PRO A 911 -8.78 39.57 11.22
CA PRO A 911 -9.29 40.43 10.15
C PRO A 911 -10.80 40.69 10.23
N LEU A 912 -11.54 39.87 11.01
CA LEU A 912 -12.98 40.00 11.20
C LEU A 912 -13.37 40.72 12.50
N ASN A 913 -12.41 41.11 13.35
CA ASN A 913 -12.74 41.79 14.59
C ASN A 913 -13.18 43.24 14.31
N ALA A 914 -14.47 43.53 14.52
CA ALA A 914 -15.05 44.83 14.20
C ALA A 914 -14.33 46.02 14.84
N GLN A 915 -13.83 45.87 16.07
CA GLN A 915 -13.16 46.97 16.78
C GLN A 915 -11.80 47.31 16.16
N ILE A 916 -11.03 46.26 15.83
CA ILE A 916 -9.72 46.38 15.17
C ILE A 916 -9.90 46.99 13.78
N VAL A 917 -10.84 46.45 12.99
CA VAL A 917 -11.14 46.91 11.63
C VAL A 917 -11.61 48.36 11.63
N THR A 918 -12.53 48.73 12.51
CA THR A 918 -13.04 50.09 12.64
C THR A 918 -11.92 51.09 12.90
N SER A 919 -11.06 50.80 13.88
CA SER A 919 -9.97 51.72 14.25
C SER A 919 -8.92 51.83 13.15
N ALA A 920 -8.53 50.70 12.55
CA ALA A 920 -7.57 50.69 11.46
C ALA A 920 -8.10 51.42 10.22
N ALA A 921 -9.38 51.22 9.88
CA ALA A 921 -10.05 51.91 8.79
C ALA A 921 -10.18 53.41 9.04
N GLN A 922 -10.50 53.84 10.27
CA GLN A 922 -10.53 55.25 10.65
C GLN A 922 -9.15 55.91 10.53
N LEU A 923 -8.09 55.25 10.98
CA LEU A 923 -6.72 55.76 10.81
C LEU A 923 -6.32 55.84 9.32
N ALA A 924 -6.63 54.81 8.54
CA ALA A 924 -6.36 54.79 7.10
C ALA A 924 -7.14 55.90 6.36
N ARG A 925 -8.40 56.12 6.74
CA ARG A 925 -9.24 57.21 6.26
C ARG A 925 -8.62 58.59 6.57
N GLN A 926 -8.13 58.80 7.79
CA GLN A 926 -7.41 60.03 8.17
C GLN A 926 -6.14 60.26 7.32
N GLN A 927 -5.47 59.18 6.91
CA GLN A 927 -4.30 59.20 6.02
C GLN A 927 -4.66 59.30 4.53
N LYS A 928 -5.94 59.54 4.19
CA LYS A 928 -6.46 59.58 2.81
C LYS A 928 -6.33 58.25 2.04
N GLN A 929 -6.21 57.13 2.74
CA GLN A 929 -6.18 55.78 2.16
C GLN A 929 -7.60 55.17 2.09
N THR A 930 -8.56 55.93 1.55
CA THR A 930 -9.99 55.63 1.63
C THR A 930 -10.38 54.28 1.03
N LYS A 931 -9.80 53.91 -0.13
CA LYS A 931 -10.08 52.62 -0.77
C LYS A 931 -9.64 51.43 0.10
N SER A 932 -8.42 51.49 0.63
CA SER A 932 -7.90 50.45 1.54
C SER A 932 -8.76 50.33 2.81
N ALA A 933 -9.18 51.47 3.39
CA ALA A 933 -10.08 51.49 4.53
C ALA A 933 -11.45 50.86 4.20
N TYR A 934 -11.98 51.13 3.01
CA TYR A 934 -13.23 50.55 2.52
C TYR A 934 -13.12 49.03 2.36
N ASP A 935 -12.05 48.53 1.71
CA ASP A 935 -11.83 47.11 1.49
C ASP A 935 -11.72 46.32 2.83
N LEU A 936 -11.07 46.91 3.84
CA LEU A 936 -10.99 46.34 5.19
C LEU A 936 -12.39 46.20 5.83
N VAL A 937 -13.19 47.27 5.78
CA VAL A 937 -14.54 47.26 6.36
C VAL A 937 -15.45 46.30 5.60
N LEU A 938 -15.37 46.27 4.27
CA LEU A 938 -16.17 45.39 3.41
C LEU A 938 -15.91 43.91 3.70
N THR A 939 -14.68 43.56 4.08
CA THR A 939 -14.31 42.17 4.44
C THR A 939 -14.95 41.74 5.76
N ALA A 940 -15.01 42.62 6.75
CA ALA A 940 -15.50 42.29 8.09
C ALA A 940 -17.00 42.51 8.28
N LEU A 941 -17.61 43.41 7.51
CA LEU A 941 -19.00 43.84 7.68
C LEU A 941 -20.02 42.68 7.59
N PRO A 942 -19.93 41.72 6.65
CA PRO A 942 -20.89 40.61 6.55
C PRO A 942 -20.98 39.75 7.81
N PHE A 943 -19.95 39.76 8.66
CA PHE A 943 -19.88 38.98 9.90
C PHE A 943 -20.24 39.81 11.14
N ASN A 944 -20.40 41.14 11.00
CA ASN A 944 -20.50 42.10 12.10
C ASN A 944 -21.61 43.13 11.84
N GLU A 945 -22.72 42.72 11.23
CA GLU A 945 -23.83 43.63 10.90
C GLU A 945 -24.53 44.19 12.16
N ASP A 946 -24.26 43.63 13.33
CA ASP A 946 -24.73 44.11 14.63
C ASP A 946 -23.82 45.20 15.23
N LYS A 947 -22.67 45.52 14.62
CA LYS A 947 -21.69 46.48 15.16
C LYS A 947 -21.88 47.88 14.59
N ALA A 948 -22.55 48.73 15.36
CA ALA A 948 -22.86 50.11 14.99
C ALA A 948 -21.64 50.93 14.53
N ASP A 949 -20.50 50.86 15.24
CA ASP A 949 -19.31 51.65 14.90
C ASP A 949 -18.67 51.24 13.55
N LEU A 950 -18.74 49.95 13.21
CA LEU A 950 -18.28 49.45 11.92
C LEU A 950 -19.21 49.93 10.80
N LEU A 951 -20.53 49.88 11.01
CA LEU A 951 -21.54 50.39 10.08
C LEU A 951 -21.41 51.91 9.85
N LYS A 952 -21.25 52.70 10.91
CA LYS A 952 -20.98 54.15 10.80
C LYS A 952 -19.73 54.42 9.96
N THR A 953 -18.67 53.63 10.17
CA THR A 953 -17.42 53.75 9.41
C THR A 953 -17.61 53.36 7.94
N TYR A 954 -18.36 52.28 7.67
CA TYR A 954 -18.74 51.88 6.32
C TYR A 954 -19.50 52.99 5.58
N ILE A 955 -20.56 53.52 6.18
CA ILE A 955 -21.39 54.59 5.60
C ILE A 955 -20.54 55.82 5.29
N ALA A 956 -19.66 56.21 6.23
CA ALA A 956 -18.76 57.35 6.05
C ALA A 956 -17.75 57.14 4.91
N LEU A 957 -17.26 55.92 4.70
CA LEU A 957 -16.35 55.57 3.60
C LEU A 957 -17.09 55.49 2.25
N CYS A 958 -18.32 54.99 2.22
CA CYS A 958 -19.18 55.02 1.03
C CYS A 958 -19.38 56.45 0.54
N LEU A 959 -19.69 57.38 1.45
CA LEU A 959 -19.80 58.80 1.11
C LEU A 959 -18.47 59.37 0.59
N ASP A 960 -17.35 59.06 1.22
CA ASP A 960 -16.02 59.51 0.76
C ASP A 960 -15.64 58.97 -0.62
N LEU A 961 -16.18 57.80 -1.01
CA LEU A 961 -16.00 57.18 -2.33
C LEU A 961 -17.12 57.54 -3.33
N SER A 962 -18.04 58.43 -2.97
CA SER A 962 -19.19 58.82 -3.81
C SER A 962 -20.12 57.64 -4.19
N LEU A 963 -20.36 56.74 -3.24
CA LEU A 963 -21.25 55.57 -3.34
C LEU A 963 -22.51 55.75 -2.46
N PRO A 964 -23.44 56.66 -2.80
CA PRO A 964 -24.58 57.02 -1.93
C PRO A 964 -25.56 55.86 -1.70
N ASP A 965 -25.86 55.05 -2.72
CA ASP A 965 -26.82 53.93 -2.61
C ASP A 965 -26.37 52.88 -1.57
N TYR A 966 -25.05 52.60 -1.53
CA TYR A 966 -24.46 51.72 -0.54
C TYR A 966 -24.47 52.34 0.88
N ALA A 967 -24.35 53.66 0.97
CA ALA A 967 -24.44 54.38 2.23
C ALA A 967 -25.88 54.36 2.79
N GLU A 968 -26.89 54.49 1.93
CA GLU A 968 -28.31 54.39 2.29
C GLU A 968 -28.67 52.98 2.78
N SER A 969 -28.24 51.94 2.06
CA SER A 969 -28.40 50.55 2.53
C SER A 969 -27.75 50.31 3.90
N GLY A 970 -26.58 50.91 4.14
CA GLY A 970 -25.91 50.87 5.44
C GLY A 970 -26.70 51.55 6.56
N LEU A 971 -27.41 52.64 6.28
CA LEU A 971 -28.25 53.34 7.27
C LEU A 971 -29.40 52.46 7.76
N THR A 972 -30.04 51.70 6.87
CA THR A 972 -31.11 50.76 7.26
C THR A 972 -30.60 49.72 8.27
N LYS A 973 -29.39 49.18 8.04
CA LYS A 973 -28.75 48.24 8.98
C LYS A 973 -28.33 48.93 10.28
N LEU A 974 -27.78 50.14 10.19
CA LEU A 974 -27.38 50.91 11.38
C LEU A 974 -28.56 51.21 12.30
N GLN A 975 -29.74 51.50 11.74
CA GLN A 975 -30.95 51.75 12.52
C GLN A 975 -31.33 50.56 13.40
N ALA A 976 -31.09 49.33 12.95
CA ALA A 976 -31.32 48.11 13.72
C ALA A 976 -30.20 47.82 14.73
N ALA A 977 -28.97 48.27 14.46
CA ALA A 977 -27.77 47.95 15.24
C ALA A 977 -27.44 48.96 16.35
N THR A 978 -28.14 50.09 16.46
CA THR A 978 -27.88 51.11 17.49
C THR A 978 -29.14 51.66 18.16
N THR A 979 -28.95 52.45 19.21
CA THR A 979 -30.05 53.12 19.92
C THR A 979 -30.65 54.25 19.07
N PRO A 980 -31.94 54.57 19.24
CA PRO A 980 -32.56 55.68 18.51
C PRO A 980 -31.84 57.02 18.68
N ALA A 981 -31.31 57.29 19.88
CA ALA A 981 -30.57 58.53 20.15
C ALA A 981 -29.24 58.59 19.37
N ASP A 982 -28.49 57.49 19.35
CA ASP A 982 -27.21 57.42 18.63
C ASP A 982 -27.41 57.42 17.10
N TYR A 983 -28.48 56.78 16.61
CA TYR A 983 -28.85 56.84 15.19
C TYR A 983 -29.13 58.27 14.73
N GLN A 984 -29.95 59.02 15.50
CA GLN A 984 -30.27 60.42 15.18
C GLN A 984 -29.03 61.32 15.22
N ALA A 985 -28.12 61.11 16.18
CA ALA A 985 -26.85 61.83 16.25
C ALA A 985 -25.98 61.58 15.00
N PHE A 986 -25.93 60.33 14.53
CA PHE A 986 -25.20 59.99 13.31
C PHE A 986 -25.86 60.55 12.04
N MET A 987 -27.19 60.54 11.97
CA MET A 987 -27.94 61.06 10.82
C MET A 987 -27.66 62.53 10.51
N ALA A 988 -27.49 63.37 11.54
CA ALA A 988 -27.11 64.77 11.36
C ALA A 988 -25.75 64.89 10.63
N THR A 989 -24.78 64.05 11.03
CA THR A 989 -23.44 64.02 10.42
C THR A 989 -23.49 63.50 8.97
N TYR A 990 -24.34 62.51 8.71
CA TYR A 990 -24.57 61.96 7.37
C TYR A 990 -25.13 63.01 6.41
N GLN A 991 -26.20 63.72 6.81
CA GLN A 991 -26.87 64.73 5.98
C GLN A 991 -25.95 65.91 5.65
N GLU A 992 -25.18 66.40 6.64
CA GLU A 992 -24.18 67.45 6.42
C GLU A 992 -23.16 67.02 5.35
N LYS A 993 -22.68 65.78 5.43
CA LYS A 993 -21.69 65.28 4.49
C LYS A 993 -22.26 65.05 3.09
N LEU A 994 -23.47 64.51 2.99
CA LEU A 994 -24.16 64.32 1.71
C LEU A 994 -24.37 65.67 0.99
N ALA A 995 -24.87 66.69 1.70
CA ALA A 995 -25.06 68.03 1.16
C ALA A 995 -23.74 68.66 0.68
N SER A 996 -22.62 68.39 1.37
CA SER A 996 -21.29 68.85 0.93
C SER A 996 -20.84 68.21 -0.38
N ILE A 997 -21.17 66.92 -0.59
CA ILE A 997 -20.84 66.17 -1.80
C ILE A 997 -21.72 66.65 -2.97
N GLU A 998 -23.02 66.83 -2.74
CA GLU A 998 -23.96 67.37 -3.75
C GLU A 998 -23.55 68.76 -4.21
N LYS A 999 -23.23 69.66 -3.28
CA LYS A 999 -22.73 71.01 -3.59
C LYS A 999 -21.40 70.98 -4.35
N SER A 1000 -20.55 69.98 -4.10
CA SER A 1000 -19.30 69.79 -4.85
C SER A 1000 -19.54 69.27 -6.27
N LYS A 1001 -20.55 68.41 -6.48
CA LYS A 1001 -20.99 67.95 -7.80
C LYS A 1001 -21.61 69.07 -8.62
N GLU A 1002 -22.48 69.89 -8.02
CA GLU A 1002 -23.07 71.07 -8.69
C GLU A 1002 -22.01 72.06 -9.16
N LYS A 1003 -20.96 72.28 -8.35
CA LYS A 1003 -19.81 73.12 -8.70
C LYS A 1003 -18.89 72.56 -9.78
N PHE A 1004 -18.96 71.26 -10.07
CA PHE A 1004 -18.19 70.60 -11.12
C PHE A 1004 -18.99 70.50 -12.43
N LEU A 1005 -20.32 70.56 -12.34
CA LEU A 1005 -21.25 70.58 -13.48
C LEU A 1005 -21.53 71.99 -14.01
N GLN A 1006 -21.25 73.03 -13.21
CA GLN A 1006 -21.13 74.44 -13.62
C GLN A 1006 -19.73 74.74 -14.13
#